data_AF-A9VBC3-F1
#
_entry.id   AF-A9VBC3-F1
#
_cell.length_a   1.000
_cell.length_b   1.000
_cell.length_c   1.000
_cell.angle_alpha   90.00
_cell.angle_beta   90.00
_cell.angle_gamma   90.00
#
_symmetry.space_group_name_H-M   'P 1'
#
loop_
_entity.id
_entity.type
_entity.pdbx_description
1 polymer ?
#
loop_
_entity_poly.entity_id
_entity_poly.type
_entity_poly.pdbx_seq_one_letter_code
_entity_poly.pdbx_strand_id
1 'polypeptide(L)'
;MLRQAAVLALLALMVVPASTTPVDAMEVLNIVKDYLFPVCTTHGVSQIDNVSHTKSCECDSGYEGDFCEIYVGDLHCNTTNDIPLFIAAVEGVTTVRGNVYITALCVVPESIAAANQLNTIDGSVFFYEPTDWRQFWVTWPENAWETVTGCVIIAYIPQANIIGYPVFPKLSSVGSCSLSEVQAVLPAGYTRMLVNRSITPRVSMMLSTFGTGYEDCHYGCNDVTFFGKLRTMPGALVFDNMPLHYGNDMILEHVGGLYVISCYHLRRIGIPHLATIGEHGLLLEDSSLDNLDDFAGVRTVTLGFVDIKHMYELKNVLSFNPTIIERTGTPSTSISIQLACQNGYHHGFPESQCTCSSPEYSGILCDTITGTFLCMDPVQAEQLNQTLANVRHVVGDIHLTDSCLESSLLFLPYLRTVEGSIYINSFGLPIIEPFFGALESASVITIESVPNSPLHWFPRLETVGSLGILNVDEFVNFTGFPELTTITDGLEVVNCAGATSFAGLENVAELGTLSVIASPQLTDYSAFNGPEKVALLSQNNAPALSIDACTDCEALLLHLMDTVVIADGAAINVPWTTCSGFGLVHPGDLGCTCNPGYTDFMCHGYNGDTIFCNTSSAHIVESMLAGVTHIYSSLVIQELCGYDTNLGLLDTVDYVADLYFNTQSMYYGKIPPHIGNVTIFDTMFWTLEGFEQSLHIDSLVVQGNSVMYSLEGINNLETAGQIVISDNMALTNVDALSQLVSVTYSLVIYNNDVDVNSIAFDYNSIPTAYTYVAG
;
A
#
# COMPACT_ATOMS: atom_id res chain seq x y z
N MET A 1 26.22 88.82 17.33
CA MET A 1 25.82 89.42 16.03
C MET A 1 24.62 88.72 15.39
N LEU A 2 24.50 87.39 15.42
CA LEU A 2 23.34 86.65 14.87
C LEU A 2 21.98 86.95 15.52
N ARG A 3 21.93 87.31 16.80
CA ARG A 3 20.68 87.76 17.46
C ARG A 3 20.15 89.11 16.96
N GLN A 4 21.00 89.99 16.42
CA GLN A 4 20.59 91.33 15.99
C GLN A 4 20.00 91.34 14.57
N ALA A 5 20.41 90.41 13.71
CA ALA A 5 19.87 90.28 12.35
C ALA A 5 18.43 89.71 12.35
N ALA A 6 18.13 88.77 13.26
CA ALA A 6 16.80 88.18 13.39
C ALA A 6 15.74 89.19 13.87
N VAL A 7 16.13 90.16 14.71
CA VAL A 7 15.22 91.20 15.22
C VAL A 7 14.88 92.23 14.14
N LEU A 8 15.80 92.53 13.21
CA LEU A 8 15.56 93.44 12.10
C LEU A 8 14.63 92.86 11.02
N ALA A 9 14.67 91.55 10.79
CA ALA A 9 13.78 90.88 9.84
C ALA A 9 12.33 90.83 10.34
N LEU A 10 12.13 90.66 11.66
CA LEU A 10 10.78 90.67 12.26
C LEU A 10 10.12 92.06 12.20
N LEU A 11 10.89 93.14 12.30
CA LEU A 11 10.40 94.51 12.25
C LEU A 11 9.90 94.92 10.84
N ALA A 12 10.43 94.31 9.77
CA ALA A 12 10.03 94.62 8.39
C ALA A 12 8.67 94.01 7.99
N LEU A 13 8.23 92.95 8.67
CA LEU A 13 6.98 92.23 8.38
C LEU A 13 5.73 92.86 9.01
N MET A 14 5.89 93.79 9.97
CA MET A 14 4.77 94.37 10.73
C MET A 14 4.15 95.65 10.11
N VAL A 15 4.58 96.09 8.92
CA VAL A 15 4.19 97.41 8.37
C VAL A 15 3.27 97.33 7.12
N VAL A 16 2.78 96.16 6.71
CA VAL A 16 1.96 96.07 5.47
C VAL A 16 0.47 95.82 5.78
N PRO A 17 -0.47 96.72 5.39
CA PRO A 17 -1.90 96.52 5.60
C PRO A 17 -2.56 95.66 4.51
N ALA A 18 -3.70 95.06 4.88
CA ALA A 18 -4.43 94.02 4.15
C ALA A 18 -5.15 94.47 2.85
N SER A 19 -4.99 93.70 1.76
CA SER A 19 -6.07 93.43 0.77
C SER A 19 -5.70 92.35 -0.28
N THR A 20 -6.60 91.35 -0.38
CA THR A 20 -7.07 90.57 -1.57
C THR A 20 -6.08 89.82 -2.49
N THR A 21 -5.72 88.59 -2.07
CA THR A 21 -5.11 87.44 -2.81
C THR A 21 -3.64 87.57 -3.23
N PRO A 22 -2.85 86.46 -3.24
CA PRO A 22 -2.02 86.11 -2.09
C PRO A 22 -0.55 85.94 -2.51
N VAL A 23 0.36 86.55 -1.75
CA VAL A 23 1.66 85.92 -1.53
C VAL A 23 1.59 85.44 -0.10
N ASP A 24 1.56 84.13 0.08
CA ASP A 24 1.53 83.54 1.40
C ASP A 24 2.86 83.90 2.07
N ALA A 25 2.79 84.80 3.05
CA ALA A 25 3.92 85.18 3.86
C ALA A 25 4.53 83.97 4.59
N MET A 26 3.78 82.86 4.71
CA MET A 26 4.27 81.58 5.18
C MET A 26 5.05 80.82 4.10
N GLU A 27 4.65 80.89 2.83
CA GLU A 27 5.32 80.21 1.71
C GLU A 27 6.68 80.87 1.39
N VAL A 28 6.78 82.20 1.39
CA VAL A 28 8.08 82.89 1.21
C VAL A 28 9.00 82.70 2.44
N LEU A 29 8.44 82.61 3.65
CA LEU A 29 9.21 82.33 4.87
C LEU A 29 9.67 80.86 4.95
N ASN A 30 8.86 79.92 4.44
CA ASN A 30 9.21 78.51 4.35
C ASN A 30 10.23 78.27 3.24
N ILE A 31 10.08 78.88 2.06
CA ILE A 31 11.07 78.80 0.98
C ILE A 31 12.43 79.37 1.41
N VAL A 32 12.47 80.48 2.17
CA VAL A 32 13.74 81.06 2.66
C VAL A 32 14.33 80.27 3.83
N LYS A 33 13.52 79.56 4.62
CA LYS A 33 13.98 78.61 5.64
C LYS A 33 14.54 77.33 5.02
N ASP A 34 13.83 76.77 4.04
CA ASP A 34 14.22 75.56 3.31
C ASP A 34 15.50 75.79 2.47
N TYR A 35 15.72 77.02 1.99
CA TYR A 35 16.91 77.38 1.20
C TYR A 35 18.17 77.71 2.03
N LEU A 36 18.04 78.10 3.30
CA LEU A 36 19.17 78.45 4.18
C LEU A 36 19.55 77.36 5.19
N PHE A 37 18.66 76.39 5.45
CA PHE A 37 18.93 75.20 6.28
C PHE A 37 18.14 74.01 5.72
N PRO A 38 18.72 73.15 4.86
CA PRO A 38 17.94 72.07 4.24
C PRO A 38 17.52 71.06 5.31
N VAL A 39 16.24 70.89 5.57
CA VAL A 39 15.72 69.88 6.50
C VAL A 39 16.17 68.50 5.98
N CYS A 40 16.86 67.72 6.81
CA CYS A 40 17.08 66.31 6.50
C CYS A 40 15.69 65.70 6.33
N THR A 41 15.40 65.12 5.17
CA THR A 41 14.10 64.54 4.83
C THR A 41 13.60 63.70 6.00
N THR A 42 12.62 64.25 6.74
CA THR A 42 11.78 63.74 7.84
C THR A 42 12.38 62.87 8.98
N HIS A 43 13.50 62.15 8.81
CA HIS A 43 14.01 61.12 9.74
C HIS A 43 15.51 61.23 10.05
N GLY A 44 16.11 62.40 9.83
CA GLY A 44 17.50 62.69 10.17
C GLY A 44 17.67 63.94 11.04
N VAL A 45 18.61 63.88 11.99
CA VAL A 45 19.10 65.04 12.71
C VAL A 45 20.17 65.73 11.87
N SER A 46 19.95 67.00 11.54
CA SER A 46 20.97 67.83 10.89
C SER A 46 22.12 68.11 11.85
N GLN A 47 23.23 67.38 11.73
CA GLN A 47 24.49 67.78 12.34
C GLN A 47 25.22 68.77 11.43
N ILE A 48 25.73 69.85 12.02
CA ILE A 48 26.61 70.79 11.34
C ILE A 48 27.99 70.63 11.98
N ASP A 49 28.95 70.14 11.21
CA ASP A 49 30.35 70.14 11.63
C ASP A 49 30.87 71.59 11.54
N ASN A 50 31.11 72.18 12.71
CA ASN A 50 31.58 73.57 12.83
C ASN A 50 33.04 73.77 12.36
N VAL A 51 33.79 72.71 12.09
CA VAL A 51 35.20 72.77 11.64
C VAL A 51 35.30 72.67 10.12
N SER A 52 34.51 71.79 9.50
CA SER A 52 34.51 71.59 8.03
C SER A 52 33.42 72.38 7.29
N HIS A 53 32.46 72.96 8.02
CA HIS A 53 31.26 73.59 7.49
C HIS A 53 30.38 72.66 6.63
N THR A 54 30.53 71.34 6.78
CA THR A 54 29.65 70.37 6.13
C THR A 54 28.45 70.05 7.00
N LYS A 55 27.30 69.92 6.36
CA LYS A 55 26.06 69.45 6.99
C LYS A 55 25.92 67.95 6.71
N SER A 56 25.90 67.14 7.75
CA SER A 56 25.58 65.72 7.68
C SER A 56 24.19 65.48 8.25
N CYS A 57 23.42 64.61 7.61
CA CYS A 57 22.18 64.09 8.17
C CYS A 57 22.54 62.80 8.90
N GLU A 58 22.45 62.79 10.22
CA GLU A 58 22.56 61.57 11.01
C GLU A 58 21.16 61.00 11.20
N CYS A 59 21.04 59.68 11.12
CA CYS A 59 19.77 59.01 11.34
C CYS A 59 19.35 59.06 12.81
N ASP A 60 18.04 59.25 13.05
CA ASP A 60 17.47 59.12 14.39
C ASP A 60 17.69 57.70 14.93
N SER A 61 17.55 57.49 16.24
CA SER A 61 17.91 56.22 16.93
C SER A 61 17.16 54.96 16.47
N GLY A 62 16.21 55.07 15.53
CA GLY A 62 15.51 53.96 14.89
C GLY A 62 15.85 53.80 13.39
N TYR A 63 16.82 54.54 12.86
CA TYR A 63 17.16 54.56 11.44
C TYR A 63 18.69 54.42 11.21
N GLU A 64 19.11 53.83 10.09
CA GLU A 64 20.51 53.68 9.69
C GLU A 64 20.70 53.86 8.16
N GLY A 65 21.92 54.21 7.70
CA GLY A 65 22.31 54.26 6.28
C GLY A 65 22.52 55.69 5.70
N ASP A 66 22.94 55.78 4.43
CA ASP A 66 23.34 57.05 3.78
C ASP A 66 22.17 58.06 3.63
N PHE A 67 20.92 57.57 3.63
CA PHE A 67 19.69 58.39 3.60
C PHE A 67 18.61 57.94 4.60
N CYS A 68 19.01 57.22 5.66
CA CYS A 68 18.07 56.63 6.63
C CYS A 68 17.03 55.70 5.98
N GLU A 69 17.43 55.03 4.89
CA GLU A 69 16.58 54.10 4.15
C GLU A 69 16.30 52.80 4.92
N ILE A 70 16.99 52.57 6.04
CA ILE A 70 16.84 51.39 6.89
C ILE A 70 16.20 51.82 8.21
N TYR A 71 15.04 51.25 8.54
CA TYR A 71 14.45 51.32 9.88
C TYR A 71 14.88 50.11 10.72
N VAL A 72 15.19 50.30 11.99
CA VAL A 72 15.58 49.24 12.93
C VAL A 72 14.60 49.21 14.09
N GLY A 73 13.87 48.10 14.22
CA GLY A 73 12.83 47.90 15.23
C GLY A 73 11.53 47.36 14.65
N ASP A 74 10.63 46.94 15.53
CA ASP A 74 9.30 46.47 15.13
C ASP A 74 8.37 47.67 14.88
N LEU A 75 7.66 47.64 13.74
CA LEU A 75 6.66 48.64 13.37
C LEU A 75 5.28 48.12 13.75
N HIS A 76 4.54 48.89 14.55
CA HIS A 76 3.19 48.54 14.98
C HIS A 76 2.17 49.62 14.59
N CYS A 77 1.08 49.19 13.96
CA CYS A 77 -0.13 49.98 13.76
C CYS A 77 -1.30 49.14 14.29
N ASN A 78 -1.89 49.56 15.41
CA ASN A 78 -2.97 48.80 16.07
C ASN A 78 -4.29 49.60 16.15
N THR A 79 -4.24 50.92 15.96
CA THR A 79 -5.39 51.81 16.02
C THR A 79 -5.30 52.89 14.94
N THR A 80 -6.43 53.47 14.54
CA THR A 80 -6.46 54.55 13.52
C THR A 80 -5.56 55.74 13.84
N ASN A 81 -5.24 55.99 15.12
CA ASN A 81 -4.33 57.06 15.53
C ASN A 81 -2.87 56.77 15.23
N ASP A 82 -2.50 55.50 15.03
CA ASP A 82 -1.14 55.08 14.74
C ASP A 82 -0.80 55.29 13.25
N ILE A 83 -1.80 55.39 12.37
CA ILE A 83 -1.61 55.47 10.90
C ILE A 83 -0.67 56.61 10.48
N PRO A 84 -0.83 57.87 10.94
CA PRO A 84 0.07 58.94 10.53
C PRO A 84 1.52 58.72 10.99
N LEU A 85 1.71 58.15 12.19
CA LEU A 85 3.03 57.81 12.72
C LEU A 85 3.66 56.64 11.96
N PHE A 86 2.86 55.64 11.61
CA PHE A 86 3.30 54.49 10.81
C PHE A 86 3.73 54.91 9.40
N ILE A 87 2.91 55.73 8.72
CA ILE A 87 3.24 56.25 7.38
C ILE A 87 4.53 57.07 7.43
N ALA A 88 4.63 57.98 8.40
CA ALA A 88 5.87 58.73 8.60
C ALA A 88 7.04 57.77 8.88
N ALA A 89 6.86 56.72 9.68
CA ALA A 89 7.94 55.82 10.03
C ALA A 89 8.56 55.10 8.82
N VAL A 90 7.75 54.81 7.79
CA VAL A 90 8.20 54.12 6.56
C VAL A 90 8.44 55.05 5.37
N GLU A 91 8.23 56.35 5.53
CA GLU A 91 8.43 57.33 4.45
C GLU A 91 9.92 57.42 4.10
N GLY A 92 10.26 57.11 2.83
CA GLY A 92 11.64 57.07 2.36
C GLY A 92 12.45 55.85 2.83
N VAL A 93 11.82 54.92 3.57
CA VAL A 93 12.43 53.66 4.00
C VAL A 93 12.28 52.62 2.90
N THR A 94 13.37 51.93 2.57
CA THR A 94 13.36 50.78 1.64
C THR A 94 13.52 49.46 2.38
N THR A 95 14.10 49.48 3.58
CA THR A 95 14.39 48.28 4.38
C THR A 95 13.94 48.43 5.82
N VAL A 96 13.26 47.43 6.37
CA VAL A 96 12.96 47.34 7.80
C VAL A 96 13.72 46.14 8.39
N ARG A 97 14.45 46.34 9.49
CA ARG A 97 15.05 45.27 10.31
C ARG A 97 14.23 45.09 11.58
N GLY A 98 13.22 44.25 11.48
CA GLY A 98 12.18 44.07 12.49
C GLY A 98 10.88 43.61 11.84
N ASN A 99 9.90 43.30 12.68
CA ASN A 99 8.60 42.83 12.26
C ASN A 99 7.67 44.01 11.93
N VAL A 100 6.73 43.80 11.01
CA VAL A 100 5.71 44.79 10.64
C VAL A 100 4.33 44.25 11.02
N TYR A 101 3.65 44.96 11.93
CA TYR A 101 2.32 44.62 12.42
C TYR A 101 1.32 45.70 12.00
N ILE A 102 0.32 45.33 11.22
CA ILE A 102 -0.85 46.17 10.92
C ILE A 102 -2.08 45.38 11.38
N THR A 103 -2.67 45.80 12.50
CA THR A 103 -3.76 45.05 13.13
C THR A 103 -4.95 45.92 13.52
N ALA A 104 -6.12 45.29 13.66
CA ALA A 104 -7.39 45.96 13.97
C ALA A 104 -7.63 47.13 13.01
N LEU A 105 -8.19 48.25 13.50
CA LEU A 105 -8.59 49.41 12.71
C LEU A 105 -7.45 50.13 11.94
N CYS A 106 -6.23 49.60 11.96
CA CYS A 106 -5.15 50.02 11.08
C CYS A 106 -5.15 49.32 9.72
N VAL A 107 -5.95 48.28 9.48
CA VAL A 107 -5.99 47.55 8.20
C VAL A 107 -6.80 48.34 7.17
N VAL A 108 -6.21 49.44 6.70
CA VAL A 108 -6.78 50.38 5.74
C VAL A 108 -5.84 50.56 4.53
N PRO A 109 -6.33 51.08 3.39
CA PRO A 109 -5.53 51.18 2.17
C PRO A 109 -4.24 52.00 2.36
N GLU A 110 -4.26 53.06 3.16
CA GLU A 110 -3.15 53.99 3.33
C GLU A 110 -1.97 53.36 4.09
N SER A 111 -2.23 52.63 5.18
CA SER A 111 -1.19 51.96 5.98
C SER A 111 -0.60 50.77 5.22
N ILE A 112 -1.42 50.00 4.52
CA ILE A 112 -0.96 48.89 3.68
C ILE A 112 -0.14 49.42 2.50
N ALA A 113 -0.59 50.49 1.83
CA ALA A 113 0.18 51.12 0.76
C ALA A 113 1.54 51.63 1.24
N ALA A 114 1.62 52.18 2.46
CA ALA A 114 2.87 52.62 3.05
C ALA A 114 3.81 51.43 3.34
N ALA A 115 3.31 50.35 3.94
CA ALA A 115 4.11 49.14 4.16
C ALA A 115 4.55 48.47 2.85
N ASN A 116 3.70 48.52 1.83
CA ASN A 116 3.95 47.93 0.52
C ASN A 116 5.02 48.66 -0.31
N GLN A 117 5.47 49.86 0.10
CA GLN A 117 6.57 50.59 -0.54
C GLN A 117 7.97 50.04 -0.18
N LEU A 118 8.06 49.25 0.89
CA LEU A 118 9.30 48.63 1.31
C LEU A 118 9.82 47.66 0.22
N ASN A 119 11.13 47.51 0.10
CA ASN A 119 11.73 46.48 -0.77
C ASN A 119 12.14 45.25 0.05
N THR A 120 12.70 45.47 1.24
CA THR A 120 13.21 44.40 2.11
C THR A 120 12.62 44.50 3.52
N ILE A 121 12.12 43.38 4.05
CA ILE A 121 11.70 43.27 5.44
C ILE A 121 12.53 42.14 6.06
N ASP A 122 13.55 42.51 6.83
CA ASP A 122 14.33 41.59 7.63
C ASP A 122 13.60 41.28 8.94
N GLY A 123 12.48 40.58 8.81
CA GLY A 123 11.54 40.22 9.86
C GLY A 123 10.25 39.61 9.28
N SER A 124 9.23 39.45 10.10
CA SER A 124 7.91 38.92 9.71
C SER A 124 6.87 40.02 9.54
N VAL A 125 5.87 39.77 8.70
CA VAL A 125 4.77 40.69 8.42
C VAL A 125 3.45 40.07 8.87
N PHE A 126 2.66 40.83 9.63
CA PHE A 126 1.37 40.42 10.15
C PHE A 126 0.30 41.48 9.87
N PHE A 127 -0.60 41.18 8.94
CA PHE A 127 -1.79 41.98 8.65
C PHE A 127 -3.03 41.22 9.14
N TYR A 128 -3.75 41.77 10.11
CA TYR A 128 -4.91 41.08 10.71
C TYR A 128 -5.99 42.05 11.20
N GLU A 129 -7.20 41.95 10.66
CA GLU A 129 -8.31 42.83 11.02
C GLU A 129 -9.37 42.12 11.87
N PRO A 130 -9.30 42.08 13.21
CA PRO A 130 -10.33 41.44 14.03
C PRO A 130 -11.62 42.25 14.24
N THR A 131 -11.67 43.52 13.87
CA THR A 131 -12.67 44.48 14.38
C THR A 131 -13.71 44.94 13.36
N ASP A 132 -13.31 45.31 12.14
CA ASP A 132 -14.23 45.85 11.14
C ASP A 132 -13.85 45.47 9.70
N TRP A 133 -14.43 44.37 9.22
CA TRP A 133 -14.17 43.82 7.89
C TRP A 133 -14.70 44.68 6.73
N ARG A 134 -15.43 45.77 6.99
CA ARG A 134 -16.04 46.63 5.95
C ARG A 134 -15.13 47.74 5.45
N GLN A 135 -13.97 47.91 6.06
CA GLN A 135 -13.11 49.08 5.82
C GLN A 135 -12.28 48.97 4.54
N PHE A 136 -12.12 47.77 3.99
CA PHE A 136 -11.21 47.51 2.88
C PHE A 136 -11.97 47.15 1.59
N TRP A 137 -12.73 48.11 1.04
CA TRP A 137 -13.46 47.96 -0.25
C TRP A 137 -12.70 48.57 -1.44
N VAL A 138 -11.43 48.22 -1.59
CA VAL A 138 -10.59 48.76 -2.66
C VAL A 138 -9.69 47.67 -3.26
N THR A 139 -9.08 48.00 -4.40
CA THR A 139 -8.00 47.20 -4.99
C THR A 139 -6.83 47.10 -4.02
N TRP A 140 -6.29 45.89 -3.87
CA TRP A 140 -5.10 45.66 -3.05
C TRP A 140 -3.93 46.54 -3.54
N PRO A 141 -3.27 47.34 -2.66
CA PRO A 141 -2.21 48.25 -3.07
C PRO A 141 -1.02 47.51 -3.72
N GLU A 142 -0.40 48.15 -4.71
CA GLU A 142 0.82 47.61 -5.36
C GLU A 142 1.88 47.30 -4.31
N ASN A 143 2.48 46.10 -4.40
CA ASN A 143 3.46 45.63 -3.45
C ASN A 143 4.87 45.58 -4.07
N ALA A 144 5.82 46.28 -3.43
CA ALA A 144 7.20 46.38 -3.87
C ALA A 144 8.14 45.38 -3.17
N TRP A 145 7.64 44.53 -2.28
CA TRP A 145 8.48 43.61 -1.52
C TRP A 145 9.23 42.65 -2.43
N GLU A 146 10.54 42.61 -2.29
CA GLU A 146 11.44 41.69 -2.99
C GLU A 146 11.87 40.55 -2.06
N THR A 147 12.12 40.86 -0.78
CA THR A 147 12.61 39.94 0.23
C THR A 147 11.91 40.14 1.58
N VAL A 148 11.42 39.04 2.18
CA VAL A 148 10.96 39.00 3.57
C VAL A 148 11.69 37.86 4.28
N THR A 149 12.53 38.13 5.30
CA THR A 149 13.34 37.06 5.93
C THR A 149 12.57 36.22 6.96
N GLY A 150 11.42 36.73 7.44
CA GLY A 150 10.47 36.01 8.28
C GLY A 150 9.29 35.44 7.49
N CYS A 151 8.10 35.40 8.11
CA CYS A 151 6.87 34.94 7.47
C CYS A 151 5.93 36.08 7.10
N VAL A 152 4.98 35.81 6.20
CA VAL A 152 3.92 36.74 5.80
C VAL A 152 2.56 36.18 6.18
N ILE A 153 1.88 36.82 7.14
CA ILE A 153 0.56 36.40 7.63
C ILE A 153 -0.44 37.51 7.30
N ILE A 154 -1.43 37.20 6.47
CA ILE A 154 -2.54 38.09 6.12
C ILE A 154 -3.84 37.37 6.45
N ALA A 155 -4.65 37.93 7.35
CA ALA A 155 -5.86 37.30 7.80
C ALA A 155 -7.04 38.28 7.98
N TYR A 156 -8.24 37.79 7.66
CA TYR A 156 -9.53 38.46 7.86
C TYR A 156 -9.65 39.80 7.11
N ILE A 157 -9.36 39.81 5.81
CA ILE A 157 -9.56 40.98 4.94
C ILE A 157 -10.47 40.57 3.75
N PRO A 158 -11.76 40.27 4.00
CA PRO A 158 -12.68 39.61 3.05
C PRO A 158 -13.26 40.55 1.96
N GLN A 159 -12.63 41.70 1.74
CA GLN A 159 -13.13 42.72 0.81
C GLN A 159 -12.05 43.33 -0.09
N ALA A 160 -10.81 42.87 0.06
CA ALA A 160 -9.70 43.28 -0.79
C ALA A 160 -9.92 42.77 -2.22
N ASN A 161 -10.00 43.69 -3.19
CA ASN A 161 -10.06 43.30 -4.59
C ASN A 161 -8.65 42.92 -5.08
N ILE A 162 -8.41 41.61 -5.18
CA ILE A 162 -7.16 40.98 -5.62
C ILE A 162 -7.28 40.32 -7.01
N ILE A 163 -8.45 40.41 -7.65
CA ILE A 163 -8.74 39.75 -8.92
C ILE A 163 -8.02 40.50 -10.06
N GLY A 164 -7.26 39.77 -10.88
CA GLY A 164 -6.53 40.34 -12.03
C GLY A 164 -5.28 41.14 -11.66
N TYR A 165 -4.91 41.20 -10.38
CA TYR A 165 -3.72 41.89 -9.89
C TYR A 165 -2.80 40.93 -9.13
N PRO A 166 -1.49 40.94 -9.39
CA PRO A 166 -0.56 40.15 -8.59
C PRO A 166 -0.43 40.73 -7.17
N VAL A 167 -0.63 39.90 -6.14
CA VAL A 167 -0.59 40.34 -4.72
C VAL A 167 0.83 40.73 -4.30
N PHE A 168 1.82 39.90 -4.67
CA PHE A 168 3.24 40.09 -4.39
C PHE A 168 4.07 39.93 -5.68
N PRO A 169 4.00 40.90 -6.62
CA PRO A 169 4.58 40.75 -7.96
C PRO A 169 6.11 40.67 -7.98
N LYS A 170 6.77 41.29 -7.01
CA LYS A 170 8.24 41.36 -6.94
C LYS A 170 8.86 40.37 -5.97
N LEU A 171 8.06 39.72 -5.12
CA LEU A 171 8.55 38.87 -4.05
C LEU A 171 9.30 37.67 -4.64
N SER A 172 10.57 37.59 -4.30
CA SER A 172 11.51 36.58 -4.80
C SER A 172 12.08 35.70 -3.69
N SER A 173 12.00 36.15 -2.43
CA SER A 173 12.44 35.39 -1.26
C SER A 173 11.50 35.64 -0.08
N VAL A 174 11.07 34.56 0.57
CA VAL A 174 10.36 34.58 1.85
C VAL A 174 10.98 33.55 2.79
N GLY A 175 11.17 33.90 4.06
CA GLY A 175 11.63 32.99 5.09
C GLY A 175 10.48 32.22 5.74
N SER A 176 10.62 31.89 7.02
CA SER A 176 9.55 31.25 7.79
C SER A 176 9.64 31.61 9.27
N CYS A 177 8.50 31.66 9.94
CA CYS A 177 8.39 31.89 11.38
C CYS A 177 7.80 30.67 12.09
N SER A 178 7.96 30.62 13.40
CA SER A 178 7.40 29.57 14.25
C SER A 178 5.87 29.69 14.36
N LEU A 179 5.18 28.56 14.54
CA LEU A 179 3.73 28.58 14.79
C LEU A 179 3.38 29.41 16.03
N SER A 180 4.25 29.45 17.05
CA SER A 180 4.06 30.28 18.24
C SER A 180 4.04 31.78 17.94
N GLU A 181 4.82 32.25 16.96
CA GLU A 181 4.79 33.66 16.53
C GLU A 181 3.47 33.98 15.82
N VAL A 182 2.95 33.05 15.00
CA VAL A 182 1.63 33.21 14.35
C VAL A 182 0.51 33.25 15.40
N GLN A 183 0.57 32.37 16.40
CA GLN A 183 -0.40 32.29 17.50
C GLN A 183 -0.39 33.49 18.44
N ALA A 184 0.69 34.28 18.45
CA ALA A 184 0.74 35.51 19.22
C ALA A 184 -0.14 36.61 18.60
N VAL A 185 -0.45 36.52 17.30
CA VAL A 185 -1.25 37.52 16.58
C VAL A 185 -2.65 37.00 16.23
N LEU A 186 -2.76 35.75 15.78
CA LEU A 186 -4.03 35.15 15.37
C LEU A 186 -4.71 34.36 16.49
N PRO A 187 -6.05 34.40 16.61
CA PRO A 187 -6.78 33.53 17.52
C PRO A 187 -6.49 32.05 17.27
N ALA A 188 -6.53 31.24 18.33
CA ALA A 188 -6.22 29.80 18.27
C ALA A 188 -7.07 29.01 17.24
N GLY A 189 -8.26 29.51 16.90
CA GLY A 189 -9.12 28.89 15.87
C GLY A 189 -8.43 28.77 14.50
N TYR A 190 -7.67 29.77 14.08
CA TYR A 190 -7.01 29.82 12.77
C TYR A 190 -5.79 28.90 12.67
N THR A 191 -5.20 28.54 13.79
CA THR A 191 -3.97 27.72 13.83
C THR A 191 -4.24 26.30 14.33
N ARG A 192 -5.47 25.97 14.74
CA ARG A 192 -5.80 24.70 15.42
C ARG A 192 -5.36 23.46 14.64
N MET A 193 -5.51 23.47 13.32
CA MET A 193 -5.15 22.35 12.43
C MET A 193 -3.63 22.18 12.27
N LEU A 194 -2.87 23.24 12.52
CA LEU A 194 -1.40 23.24 12.47
C LEU A 194 -0.78 22.69 13.77
N VAL A 195 -1.52 22.66 14.89
CA VAL A 195 -1.01 22.27 16.22
C VAL A 195 -0.98 20.76 16.43
N ASN A 196 -1.88 20.00 15.81
CA ASN A 196 -2.04 18.57 16.08
C ASN A 196 -1.12 17.68 15.24
N ARG A 197 0.13 18.11 15.01
CA ARG A 197 1.07 17.46 14.11
C ARG A 197 2.32 16.99 14.86
N SER A 198 2.90 15.88 14.40
CA SER A 198 4.10 15.26 14.96
C SER A 198 5.33 16.18 14.90
N ILE A 199 5.36 17.10 13.94
CA ILE A 199 6.31 18.22 13.83
C ILE A 199 5.50 19.50 13.80
N THR A 200 5.80 20.45 14.69
CA THR A 200 5.19 21.77 14.66
C THR A 200 5.63 22.49 13.38
N PRO A 201 4.71 22.83 12.47
CA PRO A 201 5.09 23.43 11.19
C PRO A 201 5.65 24.84 11.39
N ARG A 202 6.66 25.19 10.59
CA ARG A 202 7.01 26.60 10.38
C ARG A 202 6.14 27.14 9.26
N VAL A 203 5.75 28.40 9.35
CA VAL A 203 4.88 29.05 8.34
C VAL A 203 5.71 30.03 7.55
N SER A 204 5.70 29.93 6.22
CA SER A 204 6.27 30.94 5.33
C SER A 204 5.23 31.98 4.97
N MET A 205 4.03 31.52 4.60
CA MET A 205 2.94 32.40 4.22
C MET A 205 1.60 31.81 4.63
N MET A 206 0.73 32.64 5.24
CA MET A 206 -0.64 32.27 5.54
C MET A 206 -1.58 33.36 5.05
N LEU A 207 -2.49 32.98 4.16
CA LEU A 207 -3.57 33.83 3.68
C LEU A 207 -4.88 33.20 4.14
N SER A 208 -5.56 33.88 5.08
CA SER A 208 -6.81 33.40 5.65
C SER A 208 -7.94 34.41 5.46
N THR A 209 -9.03 34.02 4.81
CA THR A 209 -10.17 34.93 4.57
C THR A 209 -9.72 36.25 3.91
N PHE A 210 -8.91 36.15 2.85
CA PHE A 210 -8.30 37.27 2.14
C PHE A 210 -8.75 37.30 0.67
N GLY A 211 -9.40 38.38 0.24
CA GLY A 211 -9.95 38.53 -1.12
C GLY A 211 -11.40 39.01 -1.11
N THR A 212 -12.08 39.01 -2.27
CA THR A 212 -13.47 39.48 -2.39
C THR A 212 -14.47 38.60 -1.62
N GLY A 213 -15.61 39.16 -1.21
CA GLY A 213 -16.56 38.48 -0.32
C GLY A 213 -17.15 37.18 -0.90
N TYR A 214 -17.56 36.28 0.00
CA TYR A 214 -18.09 34.94 -0.30
C TYR A 214 -19.24 34.94 -1.33
N GLU A 215 -20.12 35.95 -1.33
CA GLU A 215 -21.24 36.04 -2.28
C GLU A 215 -20.82 36.47 -3.70
N ASP A 216 -19.76 37.27 -3.84
CA ASP A 216 -19.30 37.78 -5.14
C ASP A 216 -18.56 36.70 -5.95
N CYS A 217 -18.01 35.69 -5.27
CA CYS A 217 -17.33 34.56 -5.91
C CYS A 217 -18.23 33.59 -6.65
N HIS A 218 -19.54 33.64 -6.44
CA HIS A 218 -20.48 32.79 -7.16
C HIS A 218 -20.55 33.13 -8.67
N TYR A 219 -20.11 34.34 -9.08
CA TYR A 219 -20.29 34.85 -10.45
C TYR A 219 -19.01 35.23 -11.21
N GLY A 220 -17.79 35.08 -10.66
CA GLY A 220 -16.56 35.35 -11.44
C GLY A 220 -15.25 35.64 -10.71
N CYS A 221 -14.90 34.94 -9.63
CA CYS A 221 -13.59 35.06 -8.96
C CYS A 221 -12.46 34.30 -9.67
N ASN A 222 -12.18 34.64 -10.93
CA ASN A 222 -11.09 34.00 -11.68
C ASN A 222 -9.80 34.83 -11.61
N ASP A 223 -8.66 34.14 -11.61
CA ASP A 223 -7.33 34.69 -11.92
C ASP A 223 -6.70 35.58 -10.83
N VAL A 224 -6.33 34.97 -9.69
CA VAL A 224 -5.44 35.60 -8.70
C VAL A 224 -4.02 35.07 -8.85
N THR A 225 -3.05 35.97 -8.98
CA THR A 225 -1.62 35.63 -8.93
C THR A 225 -1.04 36.08 -7.58
N PHE A 226 -0.68 35.16 -6.70
CA PHE A 226 -0.10 35.57 -5.41
C PHE A 226 1.34 36.05 -5.55
N PHE A 227 2.18 35.30 -6.24
CA PHE A 227 3.58 35.64 -6.47
C PHE A 227 4.04 35.09 -7.81
N GLY A 228 4.81 35.89 -8.55
CA GLY A 228 5.29 35.55 -9.90
C GLY A 228 6.79 35.24 -10.00
N LYS A 229 7.57 35.50 -8.94
CA LYS A 229 9.04 35.34 -8.93
C LYS A 229 9.54 34.36 -7.86
N LEU A 230 8.66 33.91 -6.98
CA LEU A 230 9.02 33.07 -5.84
C LEU A 230 9.07 31.60 -6.25
N ARG A 231 10.27 31.01 -6.19
CA ARG A 231 10.52 29.61 -6.56
C ARG A 231 10.55 28.66 -5.37
N THR A 232 10.94 29.16 -4.20
CA THR A 232 11.11 28.34 -3.00
C THR A 232 10.47 29.00 -1.78
N MET A 233 9.87 28.17 -0.93
CA MET A 233 9.39 28.55 0.40
C MET A 233 9.88 27.52 1.42
N PRO A 234 10.65 27.93 2.45
CA PRO A 234 11.21 26.99 3.42
C PRO A 234 10.16 26.44 4.40
N GLY A 235 9.09 27.20 4.68
CA GLY A 235 7.99 26.83 5.56
C GLY A 235 6.71 26.48 4.80
N ALA A 236 5.61 26.37 5.54
CA ALA A 236 4.29 26.07 5.02
C ALA A 236 3.68 27.28 4.27
N LEU A 237 3.07 27.01 3.11
CA LEU A 237 2.11 27.87 2.45
C LEU A 237 0.70 27.45 2.88
N VAL A 238 -0.06 28.36 3.48
CA VAL A 238 -1.39 28.10 4.03
C VAL A 238 -2.42 28.99 3.33
N PHE A 239 -3.37 28.35 2.66
CA PHE A 239 -4.61 28.97 2.18
C PHE A 239 -5.74 28.48 3.07
N ASP A 240 -6.41 29.40 3.74
CA ASP A 240 -7.50 29.10 4.66
C ASP A 240 -8.73 29.96 4.33
N ASN A 241 -9.87 29.33 4.05
CA ASN A 241 -11.12 30.02 3.74
C ASN A 241 -10.94 31.11 2.66
N MET A 242 -10.20 30.77 1.60
CA MET A 242 -9.86 31.71 0.55
C MET A 242 -11.01 31.82 -0.46
N PRO A 243 -11.54 33.03 -0.73
CA PRO A 243 -12.59 33.25 -1.70
C PRO A 243 -11.99 33.39 -3.11
N LEU A 244 -11.50 32.28 -3.67
CA LEU A 244 -11.01 32.25 -5.04
C LEU A 244 -11.40 30.96 -5.77
N HIS A 245 -11.53 31.04 -7.09
CA HIS A 245 -11.95 29.91 -7.92
C HIS A 245 -10.76 29.23 -8.61
N TYR A 246 -9.93 30.02 -9.29
CA TYR A 246 -8.70 29.56 -9.95
C TYR A 246 -7.52 30.47 -9.58
N GLY A 247 -6.45 29.87 -9.06
CA GLY A 247 -5.15 30.53 -8.99
C GLY A 247 -4.43 30.47 -10.34
N ASN A 248 -3.69 31.54 -10.67
CA ASN A 248 -2.85 31.60 -11.87
C ASN A 248 -1.54 30.82 -11.68
N ASP A 249 -0.92 30.38 -12.78
CA ASP A 249 0.32 29.59 -12.79
C ASP A 249 1.48 30.30 -12.07
N MET A 250 1.66 29.99 -10.79
CA MET A 250 2.78 30.37 -9.94
C MET A 250 3.98 29.48 -10.26
N ILE A 251 5.18 30.07 -10.28
CA ILE A 251 6.44 29.37 -10.58
C ILE A 251 7.07 28.69 -9.35
N LEU A 252 6.27 28.38 -8.32
CA LEU A 252 6.75 27.78 -7.08
C LEU A 252 7.17 26.33 -7.35
N GLU A 253 8.44 26.01 -7.13
CA GLU A 253 9.04 24.70 -7.39
C GLU A 253 9.19 23.87 -6.11
N HIS A 254 9.43 24.53 -4.97
CA HIS A 254 9.69 23.87 -3.68
C HIS A 254 8.97 24.57 -2.54
N VAL A 255 8.26 23.81 -1.71
CA VAL A 255 7.57 24.33 -0.52
C VAL A 255 7.84 23.44 0.70
N GLY A 256 8.01 24.04 1.89
CA GLY A 256 8.20 23.29 3.14
C GLY A 256 6.95 22.49 3.54
N GLY A 257 5.77 23.02 3.25
CA GLY A 257 4.48 22.30 3.33
C GLY A 257 3.37 23.08 2.64
N LEU A 258 2.27 22.42 2.32
CA LEU A 258 1.13 23.07 1.66
C LEU A 258 -0.17 22.70 2.36
N TYR A 259 -0.94 23.72 2.71
CA TYR A 259 -2.18 23.59 3.47
C TYR A 259 -3.27 24.35 2.74
N VAL A 260 -4.31 23.65 2.30
CA VAL A 260 -5.51 24.22 1.67
C VAL A 260 -6.70 23.78 2.48
N ILE A 261 -7.31 24.72 3.20
CA ILE A 261 -8.26 24.42 4.27
C ILE A 261 -9.51 25.29 4.07
N SER A 262 -10.69 24.69 4.17
CA SER A 262 -11.97 25.42 4.10
C SER A 262 -12.12 26.26 2.81
N CYS A 263 -11.43 25.87 1.72
CA CYS A 263 -11.43 26.59 0.46
C CYS A 263 -12.53 26.03 -0.45
N TYR A 264 -13.79 26.27 -0.08
CA TYR A 264 -14.98 25.66 -0.71
C TYR A 264 -15.22 26.04 -2.18
N HIS A 265 -14.60 27.11 -2.67
CA HIS A 265 -14.74 27.55 -4.06
C HIS A 265 -13.50 27.30 -4.90
N LEU A 266 -12.39 26.90 -4.27
CA LEU A 266 -11.11 26.73 -4.93
C LEU A 266 -11.10 25.44 -5.74
N ARG A 267 -11.06 25.58 -7.06
CA ARG A 267 -11.03 24.48 -8.02
C ARG A 267 -9.59 24.10 -8.42
N ARG A 268 -8.71 25.10 -8.49
CA ARG A 268 -7.29 24.96 -8.85
C ARG A 268 -6.43 25.97 -8.10
N ILE A 269 -5.28 25.54 -7.57
CA ILE A 269 -4.35 26.38 -6.80
C ILE A 269 -3.46 27.21 -7.73
N GLY A 270 -3.08 26.67 -8.89
CA GLY A 270 -2.20 27.31 -9.87
C GLY A 270 -0.72 27.12 -9.55
N ILE A 271 -0.29 25.94 -9.12
CA ILE A 271 1.14 25.63 -8.82
C ILE A 271 1.70 24.49 -9.69
N PRO A 272 1.54 24.52 -11.03
CA PRO A 272 1.88 23.39 -11.90
C PRO A 272 3.38 23.05 -11.94
N HIS A 273 4.23 23.95 -11.46
CA HIS A 273 5.68 23.77 -11.40
C HIS A 273 6.17 23.14 -10.09
N LEU A 274 5.27 22.85 -9.14
CA LEU A 274 5.64 22.31 -7.85
C LEU A 274 6.27 20.92 -8.01
N ALA A 275 7.53 20.80 -7.59
CA ALA A 275 8.31 19.58 -7.73
C ALA A 275 8.48 18.84 -6.40
N THR A 276 8.50 19.54 -5.26
CA THR A 276 8.72 18.92 -3.95
C THR A 276 7.92 19.58 -2.84
N ILE A 277 7.46 18.76 -1.89
CA ILE A 277 6.88 19.20 -0.61
C ILE A 277 7.78 18.71 0.54
N GLY A 278 8.14 19.61 1.44
CA GLY A 278 9.07 19.35 2.54
C GLY A 278 8.42 18.73 3.79
N GLU A 279 9.13 18.86 4.90
CA GLU A 279 8.85 18.23 6.20
C GLU A 279 7.56 18.69 6.89
N HIS A 280 6.88 19.71 6.37
CA HIS A 280 5.60 20.16 6.89
C HIS A 280 4.41 19.54 6.14
N GLY A 281 4.64 18.70 5.12
CA GLY A 281 3.61 17.86 4.51
C GLY A 281 2.55 18.59 3.66
N LEU A 282 1.55 17.83 3.21
CA LEU A 282 0.41 18.28 2.43
C LEU A 282 -0.88 18.06 3.21
N LEU A 283 -1.67 19.11 3.40
CA LEU A 283 -3.02 19.05 3.96
C LEU A 283 -4.01 19.70 2.98
N LEU A 284 -4.95 18.91 2.49
CA LEU A 284 -6.12 19.39 1.76
C LEU A 284 -7.35 19.01 2.59
N GLU A 285 -8.08 19.99 3.12
CA GLU A 285 -9.20 19.75 4.03
C GLU A 285 -10.38 20.69 3.75
N ASP A 286 -11.61 20.17 3.79
CA ASP A 286 -12.86 20.93 3.62
C ASP A 286 -12.83 21.86 2.37
N SER A 287 -12.36 21.33 1.23
CA SER A 287 -12.06 22.13 0.03
C SER A 287 -12.63 21.51 -1.25
N SER A 288 -12.64 22.25 -2.36
CA SER A 288 -13.38 21.87 -3.60
C SER A 288 -12.51 21.78 -4.85
N LEU A 289 -11.25 21.34 -4.73
CA LEU A 289 -10.38 21.14 -5.88
C LEU A 289 -11.01 20.11 -6.84
N ASP A 290 -11.04 20.41 -8.14
CA ASP A 290 -11.65 19.51 -9.14
C ASP A 290 -10.78 18.25 -9.36
N ASN A 291 -9.46 18.43 -9.34
CA ASN A 291 -8.46 17.38 -9.49
C ASN A 291 -7.14 17.78 -8.80
N LEU A 292 -6.14 16.91 -8.86
CA LEU A 292 -4.80 17.16 -8.32
C LEU A 292 -3.75 17.45 -9.41
N ASP A 293 -4.14 18.01 -10.58
CA ASP A 293 -3.23 18.22 -11.71
C ASP A 293 -2.12 19.22 -11.42
N ASP A 294 -2.38 20.20 -10.54
CA ASP A 294 -1.34 21.12 -10.05
C ASP A 294 -0.21 20.39 -9.33
N PHE A 295 -0.46 19.17 -8.85
CA PHE A 295 0.51 18.34 -8.17
C PHE A 295 1.16 17.29 -9.07
N ALA A 296 0.87 17.29 -10.38
CA ALA A 296 1.41 16.30 -11.32
C ALA A 296 2.94 16.29 -11.40
N GLY A 297 3.56 17.45 -11.17
CA GLY A 297 5.01 17.60 -11.14
C GLY A 297 5.68 17.15 -9.84
N VAL A 298 4.91 16.88 -8.78
CA VAL A 298 5.47 16.63 -7.44
C VAL A 298 6.10 15.24 -7.40
N ARG A 299 7.43 15.22 -7.31
CA ARG A 299 8.22 13.98 -7.30
C ARG A 299 8.41 13.42 -5.90
N THR A 300 8.49 14.29 -4.90
CA THR A 300 8.81 13.89 -3.52
C THR A 300 8.02 14.66 -2.48
N VAL A 301 7.59 13.95 -1.43
CA VAL A 301 7.08 14.51 -0.18
C VAL A 301 7.96 13.97 0.94
N THR A 302 8.71 14.84 1.62
CA THR A 302 9.79 14.43 2.55
C THR A 302 9.36 14.62 3.99
N LEU A 303 9.49 13.59 4.85
CA LEU A 303 9.27 13.63 6.32
C LEU A 303 7.86 14.09 6.76
N GLY A 304 6.97 14.40 5.81
CA GLY A 304 5.64 14.97 6.03
C GLY A 304 4.53 13.98 5.73
N PHE A 305 3.35 14.29 6.24
CA PHE A 305 2.12 13.54 5.95
C PHE A 305 1.47 14.06 4.66
N VAL A 306 0.62 13.24 4.06
CA VAL A 306 -0.31 13.63 3.01
C VAL A 306 -1.71 13.34 3.54
N ASP A 307 -2.44 14.39 3.93
CA ASP A 307 -3.82 14.30 4.39
C ASP A 307 -4.73 14.99 3.36
N ILE A 308 -5.67 14.26 2.78
CA ILE A 308 -6.69 14.80 1.86
C ILE A 308 -8.05 14.41 2.39
N LYS A 309 -8.74 15.33 3.07
CA LYS A 309 -9.95 15.07 3.86
C LYS A 309 -11.09 15.97 3.39
N HIS A 310 -12.32 15.47 3.43
CA HIS A 310 -13.56 16.23 3.13
C HIS A 310 -13.46 17.09 1.85
N MET A 311 -13.08 16.47 0.73
CA MET A 311 -13.00 17.15 -0.57
C MET A 311 -14.35 17.04 -1.30
N TYR A 312 -15.04 18.17 -1.49
CA TYR A 312 -16.44 18.16 -1.95
C TYR A 312 -16.62 17.83 -3.43
N GLU A 313 -15.60 18.08 -4.24
CA GLU A 313 -15.71 18.12 -5.71
C GLU A 313 -14.57 17.39 -6.43
N LEU A 314 -13.72 16.69 -5.68
CA LEU A 314 -12.52 16.05 -6.19
C LEU A 314 -12.86 14.81 -7.01
N LYS A 315 -12.60 14.88 -8.32
CA LYS A 315 -12.95 13.83 -9.30
C LYS A 315 -11.77 12.92 -9.66
N ASN A 316 -10.54 13.41 -9.57
CA ASN A 316 -9.35 12.69 -10.02
C ASN A 316 -8.12 13.01 -9.16
N VAL A 317 -7.39 11.99 -8.71
CA VAL A 317 -6.10 12.11 -7.99
C VAL A 317 -4.91 11.49 -8.74
N LEU A 318 -5.13 10.89 -9.92
CA LEU A 318 -4.13 10.12 -10.66
C LEU A 318 -2.90 10.94 -11.06
N SER A 319 -3.06 12.25 -11.20
CA SER A 319 -1.96 13.17 -11.45
C SER A 319 -0.97 13.21 -10.29
N PHE A 320 -1.40 13.00 -9.05
CA PHE A 320 -0.54 13.09 -7.87
C PHE A 320 0.04 11.73 -7.47
N ASN A 321 1.28 11.45 -7.86
CA ASN A 321 1.98 10.20 -7.54
C ASN A 321 3.43 10.42 -7.05
N PRO A 322 3.64 11.19 -5.96
CA PRO A 322 4.96 11.41 -5.40
C PRO A 322 5.54 10.17 -4.72
N THR A 323 6.87 10.10 -4.63
CA THR A 323 7.56 9.25 -3.65
C THR A 323 7.46 9.89 -2.26
N ILE A 324 6.90 9.20 -1.28
CA ILE A 324 6.90 9.65 0.11
C ILE A 324 8.18 9.16 0.77
N ILE A 325 8.93 10.06 1.38
CA ILE A 325 10.13 9.71 2.16
C ILE A 325 9.73 9.79 3.63
N GLU A 326 9.53 8.64 4.27
CA GLU A 326 9.13 8.59 5.66
C GLU A 326 10.27 9.01 6.61
N ARG A 327 9.92 9.21 7.88
CA ARG A 327 10.84 9.70 8.92
C ARG A 327 12.06 8.79 9.15
N THR A 328 11.93 7.51 8.82
CA THR A 328 12.98 6.49 8.86
C THR A 328 13.94 6.55 7.66
N GLY A 329 13.67 7.42 6.67
CA GLY A 329 14.41 7.47 5.41
C GLY A 329 14.01 6.38 4.42
N THR A 330 12.98 5.60 4.73
CA THR A 330 12.42 4.58 3.85
C THR A 330 11.52 5.24 2.80
N PRO A 331 11.78 5.03 1.49
CA PRO A 331 10.84 5.39 0.45
C PRO A 331 9.57 4.54 0.60
N SER A 332 8.43 5.20 0.73
CA SER A 332 7.11 4.62 0.71
C SER A 332 6.40 5.08 -0.58
N THR A 333 5.92 4.13 -1.37
CA THR A 333 5.15 4.39 -2.60
C THR A 333 3.64 4.35 -2.34
N SER A 334 3.22 3.90 -1.15
CA SER A 334 1.82 3.86 -0.75
C SER A 334 1.42 5.20 -0.14
N ILE A 335 0.74 6.03 -0.93
CA ILE A 335 0.02 7.19 -0.39
C ILE A 335 -1.27 6.63 0.23
N SER A 336 -1.37 6.58 1.56
CA SER A 336 -2.65 6.34 2.21
C SER A 336 -3.50 7.62 2.09
N ILE A 337 -4.15 7.81 0.93
CA ILE A 337 -5.10 8.90 0.78
C ILE A 337 -6.33 8.52 1.63
N GLN A 338 -6.42 9.04 2.85
CA GLN A 338 -7.65 9.02 3.63
C GLN A 338 -8.69 9.95 2.99
N LEU A 339 -9.18 9.61 1.79
CA LEU A 339 -10.41 10.19 1.27
C LEU A 339 -11.49 9.79 2.27
N ALA A 340 -11.89 10.72 3.13
CA ALA A 340 -13.12 10.60 3.89
C ALA A 340 -14.26 10.59 2.87
N CYS A 341 -14.57 9.40 2.34
CA CYS A 341 -15.72 9.15 1.50
C CYS A 341 -16.97 9.31 2.37
N GLN A 342 -17.40 10.55 2.58
CA GLN A 342 -18.74 10.84 3.04
C GLN A 342 -19.36 11.96 2.24
N ASN A 343 -20.18 11.54 1.28
CA ASN A 343 -21.57 11.98 1.24
C ASN A 343 -22.46 10.75 1.02
N GLY A 344 -22.38 9.80 1.96
CA GLY A 344 -23.52 8.95 2.26
C GLY A 344 -24.30 9.63 3.37
N TYR A 345 -25.40 10.29 3.03
CA TYR A 345 -26.44 10.62 4.02
C TYR A 345 -27.10 9.32 4.49
N HIS A 346 -26.41 8.44 5.22
CA HIS A 346 -27.02 7.38 6.03
C HIS A 346 -26.10 6.97 7.18
N HIS A 347 -26.68 6.93 8.37
CA HIS A 347 -26.04 6.65 9.65
C HIS A 347 -25.34 5.27 9.70
N GLY A 348 -24.06 5.28 10.08
CA GLY A 348 -23.45 4.31 10.99
C GLY A 348 -22.58 3.24 10.36
N PHE A 349 -21.27 3.48 10.23
CA PHE A 349 -20.18 2.49 10.42
C PHE A 349 -18.83 3.25 10.65
N PRO A 350 -17.86 2.68 11.40
CA PRO A 350 -16.60 3.34 11.79
C PRO A 350 -15.48 3.24 10.73
N GLU A 351 -14.44 4.06 10.93
CA GLU A 351 -13.31 4.48 10.05
C GLU A 351 -12.41 3.40 9.40
N SER A 352 -12.78 2.12 9.37
CA SER A 352 -11.94 1.03 8.84
C SER A 352 -12.30 0.54 7.42
N GLN A 353 -13.10 1.28 6.65
CA GLN A 353 -13.55 0.87 5.32
C GLN A 353 -13.34 1.98 4.28
N CYS A 354 -12.12 2.06 3.73
CA CYS A 354 -11.87 2.59 2.39
C CYS A 354 -11.71 1.45 1.38
N THR A 355 -12.43 0.35 1.56
CA THR A 355 -12.63 -0.71 0.56
C THR A 355 -13.98 -0.43 -0.10
N CYS A 356 -13.98 -0.14 -1.40
CA CYS A 356 -15.23 0.00 -2.15
C CYS A 356 -15.91 -1.37 -2.22
N SER A 357 -16.91 -1.60 -1.37
CA SER A 357 -17.57 -2.91 -1.24
C SER A 357 -18.61 -3.20 -2.34
N SER A 358 -18.82 -2.28 -3.31
CA SER A 358 -19.85 -2.43 -4.35
C SER A 358 -19.40 -1.90 -5.73
N PRO A 359 -19.63 -2.66 -6.83
CA PRO A 359 -19.39 -2.23 -8.21
C PRO A 359 -20.28 -1.07 -8.71
N GLU A 360 -21.35 -0.71 -7.99
CA GLU A 360 -22.33 0.32 -8.43
C GLU A 360 -21.82 1.77 -8.31
N TYR A 361 -20.63 1.98 -7.75
CA TYR A 361 -20.01 3.30 -7.55
C TYR A 361 -18.81 3.57 -8.48
N SER A 362 -18.73 2.83 -9.60
CA SER A 362 -17.69 2.97 -10.61
C SER A 362 -17.73 4.37 -11.26
N GLY A 363 -16.79 5.21 -10.81
CA GLY A 363 -16.68 6.61 -11.21
C GLY A 363 -16.00 7.51 -10.18
N ILE A 364 -15.81 7.04 -8.94
CA ILE A 364 -15.13 7.78 -7.86
C ILE A 364 -14.10 6.86 -7.19
N LEU A 365 -12.82 7.24 -7.32
CA LEU A 365 -11.65 6.89 -6.48
C LEU A 365 -11.72 5.61 -5.62
N CYS A 366 -11.29 4.47 -6.18
CA CYS A 366 -11.01 3.25 -5.42
C CYS A 366 -9.62 2.73 -5.82
N ASP A 367 -8.61 2.91 -4.97
CA ASP A 367 -7.26 2.33 -5.19
C ASP A 367 -7.26 0.82 -4.93
N THR A 368 -8.00 0.40 -3.90
CA THR A 368 -8.28 -0.99 -3.57
C THR A 368 -9.78 -1.29 -3.68
N ILE A 369 -10.13 -2.40 -4.32
CA ILE A 369 -11.49 -2.90 -4.37
C ILE A 369 -11.54 -4.31 -3.78
N THR A 370 -12.61 -4.65 -3.07
CA THR A 370 -12.78 -5.97 -2.46
C THR A 370 -14.01 -6.64 -3.02
N GLY A 371 -13.88 -7.88 -3.47
CA GLY A 371 -14.99 -8.68 -3.98
C GLY A 371 -14.60 -9.65 -5.08
N THR A 372 -15.55 -10.50 -5.45
CA THR A 372 -15.41 -11.43 -6.58
C THR A 372 -16.06 -10.83 -7.82
N PHE A 373 -15.28 -10.66 -8.88
CA PHE A 373 -15.69 -10.12 -10.16
C PHE A 373 -15.92 -11.27 -11.14
N LEU A 374 -17.17 -11.48 -11.52
CA LEU A 374 -17.55 -12.52 -12.47
C LEU A 374 -17.92 -11.86 -13.80
N CYS A 375 -17.18 -12.18 -14.86
CA CYS A 375 -17.46 -11.72 -16.21
C CYS A 375 -17.84 -12.90 -17.10
N MET A 376 -19.11 -12.93 -17.52
CA MET A 376 -19.72 -13.99 -18.30
C MET A 376 -20.26 -13.54 -19.66
N ASP A 377 -20.26 -12.24 -19.95
CA ASP A 377 -20.78 -11.69 -21.20
C ASP A 377 -20.07 -10.36 -21.59
N PRO A 378 -20.22 -9.89 -22.84
CA PRO A 378 -19.50 -8.70 -23.31
C PRO A 378 -19.91 -7.40 -22.62
N VAL A 379 -21.13 -7.31 -22.05
CA VAL A 379 -21.61 -6.13 -21.30
C VAL A 379 -20.89 -6.08 -19.95
N GLN A 380 -20.75 -7.23 -19.29
CA GLN A 380 -19.97 -7.35 -18.07
C GLN A 380 -18.49 -7.06 -18.31
N ALA A 381 -17.94 -7.36 -19.49
CA ALA A 381 -16.57 -7.03 -19.82
C ALA A 381 -16.33 -5.52 -19.85
N GLU A 382 -17.23 -4.76 -20.49
CA GLU A 382 -17.17 -3.28 -20.49
C GLU A 382 -17.35 -2.72 -19.08
N GLN A 383 -18.30 -3.26 -18.30
CA GLN A 383 -18.52 -2.85 -16.91
C GLN A 383 -17.29 -3.14 -16.04
N LEU A 384 -16.65 -4.30 -16.20
CA LEU A 384 -15.45 -4.68 -15.47
C LEU A 384 -14.27 -3.78 -15.85
N ASN A 385 -14.11 -3.49 -17.15
CA ASN A 385 -13.09 -2.58 -17.65
C ASN A 385 -13.27 -1.18 -17.06
N GLN A 386 -14.50 -0.67 -16.99
CA GLN A 386 -14.81 0.61 -16.32
C GLN A 386 -14.59 0.56 -14.81
N THR A 387 -14.97 -0.53 -14.16
CA THR A 387 -14.84 -0.71 -12.70
C THR A 387 -13.38 -0.76 -12.26
N LEU A 388 -12.54 -1.47 -13.03
CA LEU A 388 -11.13 -1.67 -12.74
C LEU A 388 -10.21 -0.70 -13.49
N ALA A 389 -10.76 0.23 -14.27
CA ALA A 389 -10.01 1.19 -15.09
C ALA A 389 -8.96 1.98 -14.29
N ASN A 390 -9.19 2.20 -12.99
CA ASN A 390 -8.31 3.00 -12.12
C ASN A 390 -7.92 2.26 -10.82
N VAL A 391 -8.19 0.96 -10.72
CA VAL A 391 -7.91 0.16 -9.52
C VAL A 391 -6.49 -0.38 -9.61
N ARG A 392 -5.71 -0.25 -8.52
CA ARG A 392 -4.36 -0.83 -8.42
C ARG A 392 -4.34 -2.15 -7.67
N HIS A 393 -5.26 -2.34 -6.74
CA HIS A 393 -5.28 -3.48 -5.83
C HIS A 393 -6.68 -4.11 -5.81
N VAL A 394 -6.76 -5.42 -6.02
CA VAL A 394 -7.99 -6.20 -5.85
C VAL A 394 -7.79 -7.17 -4.70
N VAL A 395 -8.74 -7.21 -3.77
CA VAL A 395 -8.81 -8.23 -2.71
C VAL A 395 -10.02 -9.12 -3.01
N GLY A 396 -9.78 -10.33 -3.51
CA GLY A 396 -10.81 -11.22 -4.04
C GLY A 396 -10.53 -11.67 -5.47
N ASP A 397 -11.48 -12.37 -6.07
CA ASP A 397 -11.24 -13.12 -7.30
C ASP A 397 -11.75 -12.40 -8.56
N ILE A 398 -11.07 -12.58 -9.68
CA ILE A 398 -11.50 -12.17 -11.02
C ILE A 398 -11.70 -13.42 -11.87
N HIS A 399 -12.93 -13.69 -12.27
CA HIS A 399 -13.30 -14.80 -13.15
C HIS A 399 -13.74 -14.27 -14.52
N LEU A 400 -13.05 -14.69 -15.57
CA LEU A 400 -13.31 -14.34 -16.95
C LEU A 400 -13.68 -15.59 -17.75
N THR A 401 -14.85 -15.58 -18.41
CA THR A 401 -15.24 -16.64 -19.35
C THR A 401 -14.98 -16.24 -20.81
N ASP A 402 -14.99 -17.20 -21.73
CA ASP A 402 -14.94 -16.94 -23.18
C ASP A 402 -15.98 -15.94 -23.68
N SER A 403 -17.21 -16.07 -23.19
CA SER A 403 -18.35 -15.22 -23.56
C SER A 403 -18.13 -13.76 -23.15
N CYS A 404 -17.34 -13.51 -22.10
CA CYS A 404 -16.87 -12.18 -21.71
C CYS A 404 -15.84 -11.61 -22.71
N LEU A 405 -14.95 -12.47 -23.21
CA LEU A 405 -13.80 -12.09 -24.02
C LEU A 405 -14.04 -12.19 -25.55
N GLU A 406 -15.20 -12.66 -26.01
CA GLU A 406 -15.47 -12.89 -27.44
C GLU A 406 -15.37 -11.61 -28.31
N SER A 407 -15.77 -10.46 -27.76
CA SER A 407 -15.84 -9.19 -28.52
C SER A 407 -15.31 -7.95 -27.78
N SER A 408 -14.94 -8.09 -26.51
CA SER A 408 -14.50 -6.99 -25.65
C SER A 408 -13.02 -7.14 -25.28
N LEU A 409 -12.24 -6.07 -25.46
CA LEU A 409 -10.86 -6.01 -25.00
C LEU A 409 -10.85 -5.58 -23.52
N LEU A 410 -10.51 -6.52 -22.62
CA LEU A 410 -10.23 -6.22 -21.22
C LEU A 410 -8.80 -5.68 -21.11
N PHE A 411 -8.66 -4.38 -20.82
CA PHE A 411 -7.39 -3.69 -20.73
C PHE A 411 -7.27 -3.04 -19.36
N LEU A 412 -6.49 -3.67 -18.47
CA LEU A 412 -6.35 -3.28 -17.06
C LEU A 412 -4.90 -2.78 -16.81
N PRO A 413 -4.53 -1.59 -17.30
CA PRO A 413 -3.14 -1.14 -17.34
C PRO A 413 -2.60 -0.63 -16.00
N TYR A 414 -3.45 -0.48 -14.98
CA TYR A 414 -3.06 0.05 -13.66
C TYR A 414 -3.14 -0.97 -12.54
N LEU A 415 -3.79 -2.12 -12.77
CA LEU A 415 -3.93 -3.17 -11.78
C LEU A 415 -2.55 -3.77 -11.51
N ARG A 416 -2.08 -3.65 -10.26
CA ARG A 416 -0.75 -4.08 -9.80
C ARG A 416 -0.79 -5.35 -8.98
N THR A 417 -1.77 -5.50 -8.09
CA THR A 417 -1.88 -6.69 -7.24
C THR A 417 -3.30 -7.25 -7.19
N VAL A 418 -3.39 -8.57 -7.12
CA VAL A 418 -4.62 -9.31 -6.84
C VAL A 418 -4.39 -10.25 -5.67
N GLU A 419 -4.89 -9.89 -4.49
CA GLU A 419 -4.95 -10.74 -3.30
C GLU A 419 -6.16 -11.68 -3.42
N GLY A 420 -6.03 -12.66 -4.29
CA GLY A 420 -7.08 -13.57 -4.71
C GLY A 420 -6.73 -14.20 -6.04
N SER A 421 -7.73 -14.76 -6.71
CA SER A 421 -7.51 -15.61 -7.87
C SER A 421 -7.93 -14.94 -9.18
N ILE A 422 -7.11 -15.06 -10.22
CA ILE A 422 -7.47 -14.70 -11.60
C ILE A 422 -7.75 -16.00 -12.35
N TYR A 423 -9.02 -16.29 -12.60
CA TYR A 423 -9.47 -17.44 -13.37
C TYR A 423 -9.89 -17.02 -14.77
N ILE A 424 -9.30 -17.61 -15.79
CA ILE A 424 -9.64 -17.36 -17.20
C ILE A 424 -9.97 -18.70 -17.84
N ASN A 425 -11.24 -18.90 -18.20
CA ASN A 425 -11.72 -20.15 -18.79
C ASN A 425 -12.40 -19.89 -20.14
N SER A 426 -12.11 -20.71 -21.15
CA SER A 426 -12.83 -20.70 -22.43
C SER A 426 -13.38 -22.06 -22.79
N PHE A 427 -14.63 -22.17 -23.25
CA PHE A 427 -15.22 -23.44 -23.69
C PHE A 427 -15.07 -23.64 -25.22
N GLY A 428 -13.96 -23.16 -25.78
CA GLY A 428 -13.60 -23.36 -27.19
C GLY A 428 -14.07 -22.28 -28.16
N LEU A 429 -14.57 -21.14 -27.65
CA LEU A 429 -14.85 -19.95 -28.46
C LEU A 429 -13.57 -19.09 -28.61
N PRO A 430 -13.35 -18.46 -29.78
CA PRO A 430 -12.27 -17.49 -29.94
C PRO A 430 -12.43 -16.34 -28.94
N ILE A 431 -11.34 -15.99 -28.25
CA ILE A 431 -11.31 -14.85 -27.33
C ILE A 431 -10.46 -13.71 -27.90
N ILE A 432 -10.78 -12.49 -27.50
CA ILE A 432 -9.87 -11.35 -27.55
C ILE A 432 -9.00 -11.42 -26.29
N GLU A 433 -7.68 -11.41 -26.50
CA GLU A 433 -6.72 -11.54 -25.41
C GLU A 433 -6.87 -10.40 -24.39
N PRO A 434 -7.09 -10.72 -23.09
CA PRO A 434 -7.05 -9.72 -22.04
C PRO A 434 -5.61 -9.24 -21.82
N PHE A 435 -5.47 -8.05 -21.23
CA PHE A 435 -4.15 -7.47 -20.96
C PHE A 435 -4.05 -6.85 -19.58
N PHE A 436 -3.20 -7.45 -18.74
CA PHE A 436 -2.87 -7.04 -17.37
C PHE A 436 -1.49 -6.38 -17.33
N GLY A 437 -1.35 -5.25 -18.04
CA GLY A 437 -0.06 -4.68 -18.39
C GLY A 437 0.84 -4.19 -17.25
N ALA A 438 0.28 -4.01 -16.04
CA ALA A 438 1.01 -3.55 -14.86
C ALA A 438 0.91 -4.50 -13.67
N LEU A 439 0.36 -5.70 -13.86
CA LEU A 439 0.18 -6.65 -12.77
C LEU A 439 1.55 -7.19 -12.35
N GLU A 440 1.93 -6.90 -11.11
CA GLU A 440 3.21 -7.25 -10.48
C GLU A 440 3.06 -8.53 -9.63
N SER A 441 1.90 -8.74 -8.98
CA SER A 441 1.65 -9.94 -8.17
C SER A 441 0.20 -10.42 -8.15
N ALA A 442 0.00 -11.73 -7.97
CA ALA A 442 -1.31 -12.35 -7.74
C ALA A 442 -1.22 -13.59 -6.84
N SER A 443 -2.26 -13.91 -6.06
CA SER A 443 -2.25 -15.14 -5.24
C SER A 443 -2.41 -16.39 -6.11
N VAL A 444 -3.39 -16.42 -7.02
CA VAL A 444 -3.59 -17.56 -7.93
C VAL A 444 -3.88 -17.04 -9.33
N ILE A 445 -3.29 -17.64 -10.35
CA ILE A 445 -3.65 -17.45 -11.75
C ILE A 445 -3.94 -18.83 -12.35
N THR A 446 -5.13 -19.02 -12.91
CA THR A 446 -5.52 -20.26 -13.57
C THR A 446 -6.09 -19.94 -14.94
N ILE A 447 -5.49 -20.53 -15.97
CA ILE A 447 -5.87 -20.36 -17.38
C ILE A 447 -6.30 -21.73 -17.89
N GLU A 448 -7.56 -21.85 -18.31
CA GLU A 448 -8.16 -23.12 -18.67
C GLU A 448 -8.85 -23.08 -20.05
N SER A 449 -8.56 -24.07 -20.90
CA SER A 449 -9.28 -24.33 -22.16
C SER A 449 -9.26 -23.16 -23.18
N VAL A 450 -8.29 -22.25 -23.08
CA VAL A 450 -8.14 -21.08 -23.98
C VAL A 450 -7.61 -21.49 -25.37
N PRO A 451 -8.27 -21.08 -26.48
CA PRO A 451 -7.77 -21.39 -27.82
C PRO A 451 -6.73 -20.37 -28.32
N ASN A 452 -5.63 -20.86 -28.93
CA ASN A 452 -4.69 -20.07 -29.74
C ASN A 452 -4.11 -18.79 -29.09
N SER A 453 -3.59 -18.87 -27.85
CA SER A 453 -2.95 -17.71 -27.21
C SER A 453 -1.56 -18.02 -26.65
N PRO A 454 -0.52 -17.23 -26.98
CA PRO A 454 0.81 -17.31 -26.36
C PRO A 454 0.85 -16.74 -24.93
N LEU A 455 -0.28 -16.29 -24.38
CA LEU A 455 -0.45 -15.83 -22.99
C LEU A 455 0.45 -14.63 -22.62
N HIS A 456 0.73 -13.69 -23.54
CA HIS A 456 1.44 -12.43 -23.26
C HIS A 456 0.63 -11.41 -22.43
N TRP A 457 -0.31 -11.89 -21.62
CA TRP A 457 -1.27 -11.09 -20.89
C TRP A 457 -0.67 -10.46 -19.63
N PHE A 458 0.43 -11.03 -19.12
CA PHE A 458 1.04 -10.70 -17.83
C PHE A 458 2.52 -10.28 -17.98
N PRO A 459 2.83 -9.24 -18.78
CA PRO A 459 4.22 -8.92 -19.15
C PRO A 459 5.08 -8.37 -18.01
N ARG A 460 4.50 -8.04 -16.86
CA ARG A 460 5.17 -7.47 -15.68
C ARG A 460 4.98 -8.28 -14.40
N LEU A 461 4.44 -9.49 -14.51
CA LEU A 461 4.19 -10.33 -13.34
C LEU A 461 5.53 -10.80 -12.77
N GLU A 462 5.84 -10.36 -11.55
CA GLU A 462 7.10 -10.68 -10.86
C GLU A 462 6.93 -11.88 -9.91
N THR A 463 5.77 -11.98 -9.26
CA THR A 463 5.48 -13.02 -8.26
C THR A 463 4.06 -13.55 -8.38
N VAL A 464 3.87 -14.85 -8.15
CA VAL A 464 2.55 -15.48 -8.06
C VAL A 464 2.54 -16.57 -7.00
N GLY A 465 1.41 -16.83 -6.36
CA GLY A 465 1.28 -17.99 -5.47
C GLY A 465 1.21 -19.28 -6.29
N SER A 466 0.07 -19.51 -6.94
CA SER A 466 -0.14 -20.66 -7.83
C SER A 466 -0.38 -20.22 -9.27
N LEU A 467 0.28 -20.85 -10.24
CA LEU A 467 0.09 -20.65 -11.67
C LEU A 467 -0.37 -21.96 -12.32
N GLY A 468 -1.59 -22.01 -12.83
CA GLY A 468 -2.16 -23.17 -13.51
C GLY A 468 -2.44 -22.89 -14.99
N ILE A 469 -1.99 -23.77 -15.87
CA ILE A 469 -2.31 -23.79 -17.30
C ILE A 469 -2.92 -25.16 -17.63
N LEU A 470 -4.21 -25.18 -17.94
CA LEU A 470 -4.99 -26.42 -18.04
C LEU A 470 -5.73 -26.50 -19.38
N ASN A 471 -5.67 -27.63 -20.06
CA ASN A 471 -6.41 -27.87 -21.32
C ASN A 471 -6.12 -26.83 -22.42
N VAL A 472 -4.92 -26.25 -22.46
CA VAL A 472 -4.53 -25.22 -23.44
C VAL A 472 -3.68 -25.86 -24.53
N ASP A 473 -4.33 -26.51 -25.51
CA ASP A 473 -3.65 -27.35 -26.51
C ASP A 473 -2.62 -26.61 -27.39
N GLU A 474 -2.80 -25.32 -27.63
CA GLU A 474 -1.91 -24.50 -28.48
C GLU A 474 -0.87 -23.70 -27.66
N PHE A 475 -0.87 -23.85 -26.32
CA PHE A 475 0.15 -23.24 -25.46
C PHE A 475 1.51 -23.87 -25.74
N VAL A 476 2.51 -23.06 -26.11
CA VAL A 476 3.84 -23.56 -26.49
C VAL A 476 4.86 -23.45 -25.35
N ASN A 477 4.88 -22.30 -24.66
CA ASN A 477 5.85 -21.96 -23.63
C ASN A 477 5.40 -20.72 -22.81
N PHE A 478 6.19 -20.35 -21.80
CA PHE A 478 5.91 -19.29 -20.83
C PHE A 478 6.47 -17.92 -21.20
N THR A 479 6.80 -17.65 -22.48
CA THR A 479 7.35 -16.33 -22.90
C THR A 479 6.39 -15.15 -22.67
N GLY A 480 5.14 -15.43 -22.28
CA GLY A 480 4.18 -14.46 -21.76
C GLY A 480 4.48 -13.92 -20.35
N PHE A 481 5.41 -14.53 -19.61
CA PHE A 481 5.75 -14.21 -18.22
C PHE A 481 7.23 -13.81 -18.04
N PRO A 482 7.75 -12.83 -18.81
CA PRO A 482 9.20 -12.59 -18.92
C PRO A 482 9.89 -12.09 -17.64
N GLU A 483 9.15 -11.47 -16.72
CA GLU A 483 9.68 -10.89 -15.48
C GLU A 483 9.41 -11.79 -14.26
N LEU A 484 8.84 -12.99 -14.44
CA LEU A 484 8.44 -13.85 -13.33
C LEU A 484 9.67 -14.42 -12.62
N THR A 485 9.76 -14.19 -11.31
CA THR A 485 10.89 -14.61 -10.47
C THR A 485 10.53 -15.62 -9.40
N THR A 486 9.28 -15.62 -8.93
CA THR A 486 8.84 -16.40 -7.78
C THR A 486 7.46 -17.00 -8.01
N ILE A 487 7.33 -18.31 -7.81
CA ILE A 487 6.05 -19.04 -7.74
C ILE A 487 6.00 -19.73 -6.37
N THR A 488 5.26 -19.20 -5.39
CA THR A 488 5.41 -19.65 -4.00
C THR A 488 4.77 -21.01 -3.70
N ASP A 489 3.64 -21.32 -4.34
CA ASP A 489 2.80 -22.47 -4.01
C ASP A 489 2.94 -23.59 -5.06
N GLY A 490 2.72 -23.27 -6.34
CA GLY A 490 2.78 -24.30 -7.38
C GLY A 490 2.61 -23.84 -8.82
N LEU A 491 3.24 -24.58 -9.74
CA LEU A 491 3.04 -24.50 -11.17
C LEU A 491 2.38 -25.78 -11.67
N GLU A 492 1.19 -25.65 -12.26
CA GLU A 492 0.44 -26.76 -12.85
C GLU A 492 0.32 -26.60 -14.36
N VAL A 493 0.68 -27.65 -15.11
CA VAL A 493 0.53 -27.74 -16.57
C VAL A 493 -0.22 -29.03 -16.88
N VAL A 494 -1.51 -28.93 -17.17
CA VAL A 494 -2.40 -30.09 -17.31
C VAL A 494 -2.98 -30.14 -18.72
N ASN A 495 -2.86 -31.28 -19.39
CA ASN A 495 -3.45 -31.54 -20.71
C ASN A 495 -3.15 -30.43 -21.74
N CYS A 496 -1.90 -29.99 -21.82
CA CYS A 496 -1.43 -28.97 -22.77
C CYS A 496 -0.58 -29.64 -23.86
N ALA A 497 -1.24 -30.15 -24.90
CA ALA A 497 -0.58 -30.99 -25.91
C ALA A 497 0.50 -30.27 -26.74
N GLY A 498 0.39 -28.95 -26.93
CA GLY A 498 1.34 -28.13 -27.69
C GLY A 498 2.52 -27.60 -26.87
N ALA A 499 2.54 -27.82 -25.54
CA ALA A 499 3.59 -27.29 -24.67
C ALA A 499 4.91 -28.01 -25.00
N THR A 500 5.95 -27.27 -25.37
CA THR A 500 7.24 -27.84 -25.77
C THR A 500 8.38 -27.46 -24.84
N SER A 501 8.32 -26.27 -24.23
CA SER A 501 9.38 -25.78 -23.34
C SER A 501 8.88 -24.91 -22.19
N PHE A 502 9.70 -24.77 -21.15
CA PHE A 502 9.52 -23.79 -20.07
C PHE A 502 10.11 -22.41 -20.38
N ALA A 503 10.48 -22.13 -21.64
CA ALA A 503 11.07 -20.85 -22.04
C ALA A 503 10.19 -19.67 -21.62
N GLY A 504 10.78 -18.61 -21.07
CA GLY A 504 10.11 -17.52 -20.38
C GLY A 504 10.17 -17.58 -18.85
N LEU A 505 10.53 -18.73 -18.26
CA LEU A 505 10.73 -18.88 -16.81
C LEU A 505 12.20 -18.82 -16.38
N GLU A 506 13.09 -18.25 -17.20
CA GLU A 506 14.54 -18.24 -16.93
C GLU A 506 14.94 -17.46 -15.67
N ASN A 507 14.10 -16.54 -15.23
CA ASN A 507 14.33 -15.69 -14.05
C ASN A 507 13.73 -16.28 -12.76
N VAL A 508 13.04 -17.43 -12.83
CA VAL A 508 12.41 -18.06 -11.68
C VAL A 508 13.45 -18.70 -10.77
N ALA A 509 13.60 -18.16 -9.55
CA ALA A 509 14.53 -18.65 -8.54
C ALA A 509 13.85 -19.60 -7.52
N GLU A 510 12.58 -19.35 -7.22
CA GLU A 510 11.80 -20.11 -6.24
C GLU A 510 10.51 -20.63 -6.88
N LEU A 511 10.25 -21.94 -6.69
CA LEU A 511 9.07 -22.63 -7.22
C LEU A 511 8.53 -23.56 -6.13
N GLY A 512 7.26 -23.44 -5.72
CA GLY A 512 6.69 -24.32 -4.70
C GLY A 512 6.65 -25.78 -5.17
N THR A 513 5.58 -26.14 -5.87
CA THR A 513 5.41 -27.45 -6.51
C THR A 513 5.43 -27.34 -8.04
N LEU A 514 5.81 -28.40 -8.74
CA LEU A 514 5.71 -28.51 -10.20
C LEU A 514 4.88 -29.73 -10.59
N SER A 515 3.73 -29.53 -11.22
CA SER A 515 2.85 -30.58 -11.69
C SER A 515 2.67 -30.49 -13.20
N VAL A 516 3.08 -31.51 -13.94
CA VAL A 516 2.88 -31.67 -15.39
C VAL A 516 2.08 -32.93 -15.62
N ILE A 517 0.85 -32.76 -16.11
CA ILE A 517 -0.10 -33.85 -16.33
C ILE A 517 -0.53 -33.81 -17.81
N ALA A 518 -0.62 -34.97 -18.46
CA ALA A 518 -1.09 -35.19 -19.82
C ALA A 518 -0.50 -34.21 -20.87
N SER A 519 0.77 -33.81 -20.71
CA SER A 519 1.43 -32.80 -21.57
C SER A 519 2.71 -33.37 -22.22
N PRO A 520 2.59 -34.35 -23.13
CA PRO A 520 3.70 -35.22 -23.52
C PRO A 520 4.80 -34.54 -24.36
N GLN A 521 4.51 -33.42 -25.03
CA GLN A 521 5.47 -32.71 -25.88
C GLN A 521 6.47 -31.84 -25.10
N LEU A 522 6.24 -31.64 -23.79
CA LEU A 522 7.05 -30.78 -22.94
C LEU A 522 8.38 -31.47 -22.64
N THR A 523 9.41 -31.08 -23.40
CA THR A 523 10.71 -31.78 -23.45
C THR A 523 11.89 -30.87 -23.15
N ASP A 524 11.73 -29.56 -23.28
CA ASP A 524 12.79 -28.59 -23.03
C ASP A 524 12.59 -27.88 -21.69
N TYR A 525 13.42 -28.27 -20.72
CA TYR A 525 13.45 -27.75 -19.34
C TYR A 525 14.56 -26.72 -19.14
N SER A 526 15.22 -26.27 -20.22
CA SER A 526 16.42 -25.44 -20.16
C SER A 526 16.25 -24.09 -19.48
N ALA A 527 15.02 -23.61 -19.33
CA ALA A 527 14.72 -22.40 -18.55
C ALA A 527 15.20 -22.50 -17.09
N PHE A 528 15.25 -23.70 -16.52
CA PHE A 528 15.72 -23.91 -15.14
C PHE A 528 17.26 -24.04 -15.03
N ASN A 529 18.02 -23.86 -16.12
CA ASN A 529 19.50 -23.87 -16.11
C ASN A 529 20.14 -22.59 -15.54
N GLY A 530 19.44 -21.86 -14.67
CA GLY A 530 19.93 -20.64 -14.05
C GLY A 530 21.22 -20.84 -13.25
N PRO A 531 21.94 -19.76 -12.90
CA PRO A 531 23.15 -19.85 -12.08
C PRO A 531 22.88 -20.39 -10.66
N GLU A 532 21.65 -20.27 -10.19
CA GLU A 532 21.17 -20.84 -8.93
C GLU A 532 20.16 -21.94 -9.25
N LYS A 533 20.22 -23.04 -8.49
CA LYS A 533 19.25 -24.13 -8.63
C LYS A 533 17.89 -23.64 -8.14
N VAL A 534 16.83 -23.98 -8.88
CA VAL A 534 15.46 -23.68 -8.47
C VAL A 534 15.10 -24.49 -7.23
N ALA A 535 14.67 -23.83 -6.16
CA ALA A 535 14.26 -24.53 -4.94
C ALA A 535 12.79 -24.96 -5.05
N LEU A 536 12.53 -26.28 -4.93
CA LEU A 536 11.20 -26.87 -4.80
C LEU A 536 10.80 -27.03 -3.34
N LEU A 537 9.80 -26.27 -2.93
CA LEU A 537 9.28 -26.23 -1.57
C LEU A 537 8.03 -27.12 -1.53
N SER A 538 8.15 -28.38 -1.10
CA SER A 538 6.96 -29.23 -0.89
C SER A 538 6.03 -28.55 0.11
N GLN A 539 4.81 -28.26 -0.34
CA GLN A 539 3.78 -27.62 0.44
C GLN A 539 2.49 -28.44 0.34
N ASN A 540 1.69 -28.42 1.42
CA ASN A 540 0.33 -28.97 1.45
C ASN A 540 0.19 -30.46 1.06
N ASN A 541 1.16 -31.31 1.44
CA ASN A 541 1.17 -32.76 1.18
C ASN A 541 1.16 -33.15 -0.32
N ALA A 542 1.35 -32.21 -1.24
CA ALA A 542 1.54 -32.49 -2.65
C ALA A 542 3.02 -32.85 -2.94
N PRO A 543 3.29 -33.72 -3.92
CA PRO A 543 4.67 -33.94 -4.37
C PRO A 543 5.25 -32.62 -4.89
N ALA A 544 6.49 -32.31 -4.47
CA ALA A 544 7.24 -31.18 -4.99
C ALA A 544 7.39 -31.23 -6.52
N LEU A 545 7.38 -32.42 -7.08
CA LEU A 545 7.41 -32.65 -8.52
C LEU A 545 6.47 -33.80 -8.90
N SER A 546 5.53 -33.56 -9.81
CA SER A 546 4.64 -34.57 -10.39
C SER A 546 4.66 -34.46 -11.91
N ILE A 547 5.18 -35.45 -12.62
CA ILE A 547 5.18 -35.52 -14.08
C ILE A 547 4.58 -36.88 -14.47
N ASP A 548 3.51 -36.91 -15.27
CA ASP A 548 2.82 -38.16 -15.62
C ASP A 548 3.22 -38.74 -16.99
N ALA A 549 3.80 -37.91 -17.86
CA ALA A 549 4.26 -38.30 -19.19
C ALA A 549 5.43 -37.43 -19.66
N CYS A 550 6.47 -38.07 -20.19
CA CYS A 550 7.61 -37.41 -20.82
C CYS A 550 8.00 -38.16 -22.10
N THR A 551 8.39 -37.42 -23.15
CA THR A 551 8.88 -38.03 -24.40
C THR A 551 10.30 -38.59 -24.24
N ASP A 552 11.16 -37.93 -23.46
CA ASP A 552 12.50 -38.40 -23.08
C ASP A 552 12.72 -38.17 -21.58
N CYS A 553 12.33 -39.18 -20.81
CA CYS A 553 12.31 -39.08 -19.37
C CYS A 553 13.71 -39.16 -18.73
N GLU A 554 14.66 -39.84 -19.36
CA GLU A 554 16.03 -39.95 -18.86
C GLU A 554 16.75 -38.59 -18.93
N ALA A 555 16.57 -37.87 -20.04
CA ALA A 555 17.07 -36.51 -20.19
C ALA A 555 16.45 -35.54 -19.17
N LEU A 556 15.14 -35.69 -18.92
CA LEU A 556 14.41 -34.91 -17.91
C LEU A 556 14.98 -35.12 -16.50
N LEU A 557 15.21 -36.37 -16.09
CA LEU A 557 15.76 -36.67 -14.75
C LEU A 557 17.17 -36.11 -14.57
N LEU A 558 18.04 -36.30 -15.57
CA LEU A 558 19.40 -35.78 -15.55
C LEU A 558 19.41 -34.25 -15.44
N HIS A 559 18.50 -33.59 -16.16
CA HIS A 559 18.33 -32.15 -16.14
C HIS A 559 17.85 -31.65 -14.77
N LEU A 560 16.82 -32.28 -14.20
CA LEU A 560 16.26 -31.89 -12.90
C LEU A 560 17.27 -32.06 -11.75
N MET A 561 18.11 -33.11 -11.76
CA MET A 561 19.16 -33.33 -10.75
C MET A 561 20.19 -32.18 -10.71
N ASP A 562 20.49 -31.60 -11.87
CA ASP A 562 21.48 -30.53 -12.01
C ASP A 562 20.88 -29.13 -11.78
N THR A 563 19.57 -28.96 -11.99
CA THR A 563 18.90 -27.64 -12.01
C THR A 563 18.01 -27.36 -10.81
N VAL A 564 17.61 -28.37 -10.04
CA VAL A 564 16.61 -28.22 -8.97
C VAL A 564 17.17 -28.69 -7.63
N VAL A 565 16.83 -27.99 -6.55
CA VAL A 565 17.01 -28.44 -5.16
C VAL A 565 15.65 -28.76 -4.60
N ILE A 566 15.48 -29.97 -4.06
CA ILE A 566 14.23 -30.42 -3.47
C ILE A 566 14.37 -30.29 -1.95
N ALA A 567 13.42 -29.63 -1.29
CA ALA A 567 13.42 -29.49 0.16
C ALA A 567 13.35 -30.85 0.87
N ASP A 568 14.01 -30.98 2.03
CA ASP A 568 14.00 -32.21 2.84
C ASP A 568 12.55 -32.65 3.14
N GLY A 569 12.22 -33.91 2.80
CA GLY A 569 10.89 -34.50 3.04
C GLY A 569 9.88 -34.35 1.90
N ALA A 570 10.25 -33.69 0.81
CA ALA A 570 9.39 -33.51 -0.36
C ALA A 570 9.26 -34.78 -1.23
N ALA A 571 8.03 -35.14 -1.62
CA ALA A 571 7.76 -36.28 -2.49
C ALA A 571 7.93 -35.93 -3.99
N ILE A 572 8.30 -36.91 -4.81
CA ILE A 572 8.44 -36.80 -6.27
C ILE A 572 7.63 -37.92 -6.94
N ASN A 573 6.91 -37.59 -8.00
CA ASN A 573 6.15 -38.50 -8.81
C ASN A 573 6.55 -38.31 -10.29
N VAL A 574 7.26 -39.26 -10.88
CA VAL A 574 7.68 -39.22 -12.30
C VAL A 574 7.42 -40.58 -12.96
N PRO A 575 7.30 -40.68 -14.30
CA PRO A 575 6.94 -41.93 -14.95
C PRO A 575 8.04 -42.99 -14.77
N TRP A 576 7.69 -44.27 -14.69
CA TRP A 576 8.66 -45.34 -14.37
C TRP A 576 9.82 -45.50 -15.37
N THR A 577 9.58 -45.23 -16.66
CA THR A 577 10.59 -45.32 -17.74
C THR A 577 11.76 -44.35 -17.60
N THR A 578 11.62 -43.36 -16.73
CA THR A 578 12.62 -42.34 -16.35
C THR A 578 13.77 -42.92 -15.53
N CYS A 579 13.49 -43.93 -14.68
CA CYS A 579 14.38 -44.33 -13.59
C CYS A 579 15.23 -45.56 -13.92
N SER A 580 15.78 -45.63 -15.13
CA SER A 580 16.51 -46.78 -15.71
C SER A 580 17.77 -47.21 -14.94
N GLY A 581 17.60 -47.77 -13.74
CA GLY A 581 18.52 -48.65 -13.02
C GLY A 581 19.99 -48.25 -12.97
N PHE A 582 20.37 -47.20 -12.22
CA PHE A 582 21.74 -47.02 -11.74
C PHE A 582 21.79 -46.23 -10.42
N GLY A 583 22.59 -46.75 -9.48
CA GLY A 583 23.30 -45.95 -8.46
C GLY A 583 22.66 -45.85 -7.08
N LEU A 584 23.48 -46.04 -6.04
CA LEU A 584 23.15 -45.75 -4.64
C LEU A 584 22.67 -44.29 -4.52
N VAL A 585 21.43 -44.11 -4.05
CA VAL A 585 20.88 -42.82 -3.67
C VAL A 585 21.23 -42.58 -2.19
N HIS A 586 21.97 -41.50 -1.89
CA HIS A 586 22.33 -41.15 -0.52
C HIS A 586 21.12 -40.54 0.22
N PRO A 587 21.09 -40.53 1.58
CA PRO A 587 20.05 -39.85 2.32
C PRO A 587 20.02 -38.36 1.93
N GLY A 588 18.94 -37.92 1.28
CA GLY A 588 18.81 -36.58 0.67
C GLY A 588 18.71 -36.52 -0.86
N ASP A 589 18.75 -37.66 -1.57
CA ASP A 589 18.62 -37.72 -3.05
C ASP A 589 17.32 -38.45 -3.51
N LEU A 590 16.89 -38.15 -4.76
CA LEU A 590 15.61 -38.52 -5.41
C LEU A 590 15.18 -40.00 -5.26
N GLY A 591 13.93 -40.24 -4.84
CA GLY A 591 13.29 -41.57 -4.84
C GLY A 591 12.20 -41.71 -5.92
N CYS A 592 12.27 -42.77 -6.74
CA CYS A 592 11.23 -43.12 -7.74
C CYS A 592 10.16 -44.07 -7.15
N THR A 593 8.92 -43.95 -7.62
CA THR A 593 7.72 -44.73 -7.22
C THR A 593 7.56 -46.04 -8.01
N CYS A 594 7.28 -47.19 -7.34
CA CYS A 594 7.15 -48.52 -7.98
C CYS A 594 5.68 -49.01 -8.07
N ASN A 595 5.33 -49.80 -9.11
CA ASN A 595 4.04 -50.52 -9.30
C ASN A 595 4.31 -52.06 -9.37
N PRO A 596 3.64 -52.95 -8.61
CA PRO A 596 4.09 -54.35 -8.45
C PRO A 596 3.65 -55.27 -9.59
N GLY A 597 4.62 -55.63 -10.43
CA GLY A 597 4.56 -56.83 -11.28
C GLY A 597 5.78 -57.75 -11.15
N TYR A 598 6.83 -57.34 -10.43
CA TYR A 598 8.09 -58.09 -10.38
C TYR A 598 8.74 -58.03 -9.00
N THR A 599 9.17 -59.21 -8.55
CA THR A 599 9.94 -59.46 -7.34
C THR A 599 11.37 -58.96 -7.55
N ASP A 600 11.69 -57.73 -7.16
CA ASP A 600 13.05 -57.43 -6.73
C ASP A 600 13.05 -56.37 -5.64
N PHE A 601 13.85 -56.69 -4.63
CA PHE A 601 13.97 -55.98 -3.36
C PHE A 601 14.58 -54.60 -3.60
N MET A 602 14.09 -53.59 -2.86
CA MET A 602 14.54 -52.18 -2.82
C MET A 602 13.61 -51.16 -3.53
N CYS A 603 12.41 -50.95 -2.97
CA CYS A 603 11.59 -49.75 -3.17
C CYS A 603 11.24 -49.15 -1.79
N HIS A 604 11.29 -47.83 -1.63
CA HIS A 604 10.98 -47.15 -0.35
C HIS A 604 9.54 -46.59 -0.28
N GLY A 605 8.73 -46.62 -1.35
CA GLY A 605 7.35 -46.13 -1.34
C GLY A 605 6.42 -46.86 -2.33
N TYR A 606 5.14 -47.07 -1.95
CA TYR A 606 4.11 -47.74 -2.75
C TYR A 606 2.99 -46.77 -3.16
N ASN A 607 2.74 -46.59 -4.46
CA ASN A 607 1.64 -45.76 -4.99
C ASN A 607 0.90 -46.50 -6.13
N GLY A 608 0.38 -47.69 -5.82
CA GLY A 608 -0.36 -48.54 -6.75
C GLY A 608 -1.87 -48.57 -6.47
N ASP A 609 -2.56 -49.58 -6.99
CA ASP A 609 -3.96 -49.85 -6.66
C ASP A 609 -4.15 -50.03 -5.15
N THR A 610 -5.39 -49.86 -4.67
CA THR A 610 -5.76 -50.18 -3.29
C THR A 610 -5.25 -51.56 -2.89
N ILE A 611 -4.42 -51.61 -1.85
CA ILE A 611 -3.91 -52.86 -1.28
C ILE A 611 -5.04 -53.47 -0.47
N PHE A 612 -5.63 -54.55 -0.96
CA PHE A 612 -6.62 -55.33 -0.21
C PHE A 612 -5.94 -56.49 0.52
N CYS A 613 -5.98 -56.49 1.86
CA CYS A 613 -5.63 -57.66 2.66
C CYS A 613 -6.87 -58.43 3.11
N ASN A 614 -6.93 -59.71 2.75
CA ASN A 614 -7.91 -60.68 3.21
C ASN A 614 -7.24 -62.07 3.32
N THR A 615 -8.02 -63.13 3.60
CA THR A 615 -7.53 -64.53 3.65
C THR A 615 -6.64 -64.97 2.48
N SER A 616 -6.93 -64.49 1.26
CA SER A 616 -6.28 -64.94 0.03
C SER A 616 -5.07 -64.10 -0.38
N SER A 617 -4.98 -62.85 0.09
CA SER A 617 -3.95 -61.90 -0.29
C SER A 617 -2.90 -61.63 0.80
N ALA A 618 -3.09 -62.12 2.03
CA ALA A 618 -2.20 -61.84 3.16
C ALA A 618 -0.71 -62.14 2.87
N HIS A 619 -0.39 -63.31 2.32
CA HIS A 619 1.00 -63.67 1.96
C HIS A 619 1.57 -62.77 0.84
N ILE A 620 0.73 -62.21 -0.03
CA ILE A 620 1.16 -61.31 -1.11
C ILE A 620 1.43 -59.92 -0.51
N VAL A 621 0.54 -59.43 0.35
CA VAL A 621 0.68 -58.14 1.03
C VAL A 621 1.95 -58.08 1.87
N GLU A 622 2.32 -59.16 2.57
CA GLU A 622 3.60 -59.26 3.30
C GLU A 622 4.80 -58.96 2.39
N SER A 623 4.85 -59.63 1.23
CA SER A 623 5.92 -59.43 0.26
C SER A 623 5.89 -58.05 -0.41
N MET A 624 4.71 -57.43 -0.52
CA MET A 624 4.54 -56.09 -1.09
C MET A 624 5.03 -54.99 -0.13
N LEU A 625 4.90 -55.20 1.18
CA LEU A 625 5.26 -54.21 2.20
C LEU A 625 6.71 -54.35 2.69
N ALA A 626 7.40 -55.43 2.34
CA ALA A 626 8.80 -55.67 2.72
C ALA A 626 9.75 -54.58 2.17
N GLY A 627 10.25 -53.71 3.06
CA GLY A 627 11.18 -52.63 2.71
C GLY A 627 10.52 -51.30 2.31
N VAL A 628 9.19 -51.25 2.23
CA VAL A 628 8.42 -50.04 1.97
C VAL A 628 8.48 -49.13 3.19
N THR A 629 8.74 -47.83 2.98
CA THR A 629 8.75 -46.80 4.04
C THR A 629 7.56 -45.84 3.97
N HIS A 630 6.85 -45.81 2.83
CA HIS A 630 5.68 -44.95 2.60
C HIS A 630 4.62 -45.69 1.77
N ILE A 631 3.34 -45.62 2.12
CA ILE A 631 2.23 -46.17 1.31
C ILE A 631 1.32 -45.01 0.94
N TYR A 632 1.26 -44.62 -0.34
CA TYR A 632 0.40 -43.56 -0.86
C TYR A 632 -0.98 -44.07 -1.30
N SER A 633 -1.10 -45.37 -1.61
CA SER A 633 -2.37 -46.01 -1.95
C SER A 633 -3.25 -46.28 -0.72
N SER A 634 -4.53 -46.56 -0.92
CA SER A 634 -5.37 -47.05 0.17
C SER A 634 -4.97 -48.48 0.61
N LEU A 635 -4.79 -48.71 1.90
CA LEU A 635 -4.62 -50.01 2.53
C LEU A 635 -5.95 -50.43 3.17
N VAL A 636 -6.58 -51.45 2.61
CA VAL A 636 -7.86 -51.98 3.09
C VAL A 636 -7.63 -53.34 3.72
N ILE A 637 -7.86 -53.45 5.02
CA ILE A 637 -7.72 -54.69 5.80
C ILE A 637 -9.10 -55.22 6.16
N GLN A 638 -9.39 -56.44 5.72
CA GLN A 638 -10.70 -57.08 5.86
C GLN A 638 -10.57 -58.55 6.29
N GLU A 639 -11.70 -59.12 6.73
CA GLU A 639 -11.99 -60.53 7.02
C GLU A 639 -10.79 -61.50 6.92
N LEU A 640 -10.29 -61.94 8.09
CA LEU A 640 -9.29 -63.02 8.23
C LEU A 640 -7.95 -62.79 7.47
N CYS A 641 -7.58 -61.53 7.18
CA CYS A 641 -6.20 -61.15 6.81
C CYS A 641 -5.20 -61.72 7.85
N GLY A 642 -4.37 -62.69 7.44
CA GLY A 642 -3.41 -63.40 8.32
C GLY A 642 -3.89 -64.74 8.90
N TYR A 643 -5.09 -65.23 8.56
CA TYR A 643 -5.59 -66.53 9.03
C TYR A 643 -5.25 -67.65 8.05
N ASP A 644 -4.18 -68.41 8.33
CA ASP A 644 -3.81 -69.57 7.49
C ASP A 644 -4.82 -70.74 7.66
N THR A 645 -5.24 -71.33 6.54
CA THR A 645 -6.42 -72.21 6.43
C THR A 645 -6.10 -73.69 6.62
N ASN A 646 -5.36 -74.05 7.67
CA ASN A 646 -5.13 -75.47 7.99
C ASN A 646 -5.16 -75.75 9.50
N LEU A 647 -6.35 -75.88 10.09
CA LEU A 647 -6.52 -76.58 11.37
C LEU A 647 -7.77 -77.47 11.38
N GLY A 648 -7.54 -78.75 11.07
CA GLY A 648 -8.41 -79.83 11.53
C GLY A 648 -7.94 -80.33 12.90
N LEU A 649 -8.86 -80.29 13.87
CA LEU A 649 -8.91 -81.04 15.14
C LEU A 649 -7.78 -80.88 16.19
N LEU A 650 -8.25 -80.56 17.40
CA LEU A 650 -7.60 -80.57 18.74
C LEU A 650 -6.70 -79.33 18.99
N ASP A 651 -6.82 -78.59 20.09
CA ASP A 651 -7.72 -78.62 21.24
C ASP A 651 -7.47 -77.28 21.96
N THR A 652 -8.55 -76.59 22.34
CA THR A 652 -8.67 -75.69 23.51
C THR A 652 -7.40 -75.00 24.03
N VAL A 653 -7.23 -73.70 23.79
CA VAL A 653 -6.92 -72.64 24.77
C VAL A 653 -6.91 -71.28 24.04
N ASP A 654 -7.61 -70.31 24.63
CA ASP A 654 -7.55 -68.85 24.52
C ASP A 654 -6.80 -68.23 23.31
N TYR A 655 -7.62 -67.62 22.44
CA TYR A 655 -7.40 -66.32 21.81
C TYR A 655 -5.93 -65.82 21.79
N VAL A 656 -5.19 -66.10 20.68
CA VAL A 656 -4.23 -65.12 20.07
C VAL A 656 -4.48 -64.89 18.56
N ALA A 657 -4.85 -63.66 18.15
CA ALA A 657 -5.07 -63.23 16.76
C ALA A 657 -4.34 -61.89 16.53
N ASP A 658 -3.01 -61.97 16.58
CA ASP A 658 -2.11 -60.96 16.03
C ASP A 658 -2.04 -61.18 14.50
N LEU A 659 -1.58 -60.19 13.74
CA LEU A 659 -1.31 -60.30 12.30
C LEU A 659 -0.16 -61.31 12.06
N TYR A 660 -0.47 -62.61 12.03
CA TYR A 660 0.53 -63.68 11.85
C TYR A 660 0.84 -63.92 10.36
N PHE A 661 2.08 -63.60 9.96
CA PHE A 661 2.65 -63.98 8.67
C PHE A 661 3.57 -65.22 8.83
N ASN A 662 2.98 -66.42 8.74
CA ASN A 662 3.60 -67.76 8.78
C ASN A 662 4.44 -68.19 10.01
N THR A 663 4.53 -69.51 10.22
CA THR A 663 4.98 -70.17 11.46
C THR A 663 6.40 -70.79 11.43
N GLN A 664 7.35 -70.32 10.61
CA GLN A 664 8.75 -70.82 10.71
C GLN A 664 9.87 -69.78 10.80
N SER A 665 9.55 -68.49 10.89
CA SER A 665 10.47 -67.47 11.37
C SER A 665 9.65 -66.29 11.87
N MET A 666 9.81 -65.89 13.13
CA MET A 666 9.14 -64.72 13.69
C MET A 666 9.55 -63.47 12.87
N TYR A 667 8.71 -63.08 11.91
CA TYR A 667 8.82 -61.83 11.18
C TYR A 667 7.68 -60.93 11.63
N TYR A 668 8.01 -59.87 12.37
CA TYR A 668 7.10 -58.77 12.65
C TYR A 668 7.07 -57.89 11.39
N GLY A 669 6.13 -58.16 10.47
CA GLY A 669 5.93 -57.29 9.31
C GLY A 669 5.42 -55.93 9.78
N LYS A 670 6.31 -54.94 9.82
CA LYS A 670 6.00 -53.59 10.31
C LYS A 670 5.31 -52.78 9.22
N ILE A 671 4.16 -52.19 9.52
CA ILE A 671 3.54 -51.19 8.66
C ILE A 671 4.43 -49.92 8.65
N PRO A 672 4.60 -49.23 7.51
CA PRO A 672 5.54 -48.11 7.41
C PRO A 672 5.15 -46.86 8.21
N PRO A 673 6.10 -45.92 8.44
CA PRO A 673 5.85 -44.71 9.23
C PRO A 673 4.83 -43.73 8.65
N HIS A 674 4.72 -43.64 7.32
CA HIS A 674 3.78 -42.72 6.67
C HIS A 674 2.86 -43.52 5.76
N ILE A 675 1.57 -43.36 5.99
CA ILE A 675 0.53 -44.11 5.31
C ILE A 675 -0.51 -43.12 4.79
N GLY A 676 -1.03 -43.39 3.61
CA GLY A 676 -2.16 -42.67 3.05
C GLY A 676 -3.45 -43.08 3.75
N ASN A 677 -4.37 -43.68 3.01
CA ASN A 677 -5.65 -44.11 3.56
C ASN A 677 -5.58 -45.54 4.10
N VAL A 678 -6.08 -45.77 5.32
CA VAL A 678 -6.20 -47.07 5.98
C VAL A 678 -7.65 -47.30 6.36
N THR A 679 -8.23 -48.41 5.88
CA THR A 679 -9.58 -48.83 6.25
C THR A 679 -9.52 -50.24 6.82
N ILE A 680 -9.98 -50.42 8.06
CA ILE A 680 -9.98 -51.68 8.81
C ILE A 680 -11.42 -52.00 9.21
N PHE A 681 -11.97 -53.10 8.70
CA PHE A 681 -13.33 -53.50 9.04
C PHE A 681 -13.58 -55.00 8.97
N ASP A 682 -14.57 -55.45 9.75
CA ASP A 682 -14.96 -56.86 9.86
C ASP A 682 -13.78 -57.81 10.14
N THR A 683 -12.81 -57.38 10.97
CA THR A 683 -11.63 -58.18 11.32
C THR A 683 -11.80 -58.98 12.62
N MET A 684 -10.90 -59.94 12.84
CA MET A 684 -10.76 -60.64 14.13
C MET A 684 -9.64 -60.04 15.01
N PHE A 685 -9.14 -58.84 14.67
CA PHE A 685 -8.05 -58.20 15.40
C PHE A 685 -8.52 -57.69 16.75
N TRP A 686 -7.66 -57.80 17.75
CA TRP A 686 -7.91 -57.25 19.07
C TRP A 686 -7.27 -55.90 19.32
N THR A 687 -6.14 -55.70 18.66
CA THR A 687 -5.28 -54.51 18.70
C THR A 687 -4.81 -54.19 17.27
N LEU A 688 -4.05 -53.12 17.11
CA LEU A 688 -3.39 -52.73 15.86
C LEU A 688 -1.89 -53.06 15.90
N GLU A 689 -1.51 -54.15 16.56
CA GLU A 689 -0.12 -54.64 16.57
C GLU A 689 0.37 -54.81 15.11
N GLY A 690 1.55 -54.26 14.82
CA GLY A 690 2.11 -54.08 13.47
C GLY A 690 2.15 -52.62 13.00
N PHE A 691 1.38 -51.70 13.59
CA PHE A 691 1.36 -50.27 13.24
C PHE A 691 2.32 -49.40 14.09
N GLU A 692 3.25 -50.00 14.84
CA GLU A 692 4.03 -49.29 15.88
C GLU A 692 5.01 -48.26 15.34
N GLN A 693 5.26 -48.26 14.03
CA GLN A 693 6.14 -47.28 13.39
C GLN A 693 5.37 -46.12 12.76
N SER A 694 4.04 -46.19 12.68
CA SER A 694 3.20 -45.17 12.06
C SER A 694 3.27 -43.85 12.83
N LEU A 695 3.78 -42.82 12.16
CA LEU A 695 3.87 -41.44 12.62
C LEU A 695 2.78 -40.56 11.97
N HIS A 696 2.40 -40.88 10.73
CA HIS A 696 1.38 -40.17 9.96
C HIS A 696 0.41 -41.09 9.21
N ILE A 697 -0.89 -40.78 9.23
CA ILE A 697 -1.93 -41.45 8.44
C ILE A 697 -2.88 -40.43 7.80
N ASP A 698 -3.01 -40.39 6.47
CA ASP A 698 -3.92 -39.45 5.79
C ASP A 698 -5.39 -39.67 6.18
N SER A 699 -5.84 -40.92 6.22
CA SER A 699 -7.20 -41.26 6.69
C SER A 699 -7.21 -42.62 7.36
N LEU A 700 -7.62 -42.70 8.63
CA LEU A 700 -7.78 -43.93 9.38
C LEU A 700 -9.26 -44.19 9.63
N VAL A 701 -9.79 -45.27 9.08
CA VAL A 701 -11.16 -45.74 9.32
C VAL A 701 -11.11 -47.12 9.96
N VAL A 702 -11.61 -47.25 11.19
CA VAL A 702 -11.69 -48.51 11.94
C VAL A 702 -13.16 -48.76 12.28
N GLN A 703 -13.80 -49.68 11.56
CA GLN A 703 -15.24 -49.87 11.67
C GLN A 703 -15.68 -51.33 11.82
N GLY A 704 -16.64 -51.61 12.71
CA GLY A 704 -17.32 -52.92 12.73
C GLY A 704 -16.49 -54.09 13.25
N ASN A 705 -15.38 -53.85 13.95
CA ASN A 705 -14.50 -54.90 14.47
C ASN A 705 -14.99 -55.38 15.85
N SER A 706 -15.82 -56.42 15.84
CA SER A 706 -16.56 -56.90 17.03
C SER A 706 -15.70 -57.41 18.21
N VAL A 707 -14.43 -57.73 17.97
CA VAL A 707 -13.51 -58.28 18.98
C VAL A 707 -12.34 -57.33 19.32
N MET A 708 -12.22 -56.20 18.64
CA MET A 708 -11.16 -55.21 18.88
C MET A 708 -11.37 -54.53 20.22
N TYR A 709 -10.48 -54.75 21.19
CA TYR A 709 -10.61 -54.20 22.55
C TYR A 709 -9.72 -52.98 22.82
N SER A 710 -8.69 -52.76 22.00
CA SER A 710 -7.80 -51.60 22.07
C SER A 710 -7.30 -51.20 20.68
N LEU A 711 -6.79 -49.97 20.56
CA LEU A 711 -6.04 -49.47 19.39
C LEU A 711 -4.52 -49.56 19.62
N GLU A 712 -4.07 -50.29 20.64
CA GLU A 712 -2.64 -50.50 20.91
C GLU A 712 -1.93 -50.96 19.63
N GLY A 713 -0.83 -50.28 19.27
CA GLY A 713 -0.19 -50.43 17.97
C GLY A 713 0.02 -49.09 17.28
N ILE A 714 -0.93 -48.15 17.36
CA ILE A 714 -0.75 -46.78 16.81
C ILE A 714 -0.27 -45.76 17.86
N ASN A 715 0.37 -46.23 18.92
CA ASN A 715 0.77 -45.41 20.08
C ASN A 715 1.75 -44.26 19.73
N ASN A 716 2.38 -44.30 18.56
CA ASN A 716 3.32 -43.29 18.08
C ASN A 716 2.74 -42.37 17.00
N LEU A 717 1.43 -42.47 16.72
CA LEU A 717 0.78 -41.67 15.68
C LEU A 717 0.74 -40.20 16.11
N GLU A 718 1.51 -39.35 15.42
CA GLU A 718 1.63 -37.92 15.75
C GLU A 718 0.62 -37.07 14.96
N THR A 719 0.32 -37.43 13.71
CA THR A 719 -0.56 -36.62 12.85
C THR A 719 -1.48 -37.49 11.99
N ALA A 720 -2.69 -37.00 11.71
CA ALA A 720 -3.60 -37.66 10.78
C ALA A 720 -4.41 -36.67 9.94
N GLY A 721 -4.90 -37.06 8.76
CA GLY A 721 -5.87 -36.23 8.03
C GLY A 721 -7.28 -36.43 8.58
N GLN A 722 -7.74 -37.68 8.67
CA GLN A 722 -9.04 -38.05 9.25
C GLN A 722 -8.90 -39.29 10.12
N ILE A 723 -9.65 -39.35 11.22
CA ILE A 723 -9.80 -40.56 12.05
C ILE A 723 -11.29 -40.81 12.28
N VAL A 724 -11.76 -41.99 11.87
CA VAL A 724 -13.13 -42.47 12.11
C VAL A 724 -13.06 -43.85 12.76
N ILE A 725 -13.52 -43.97 14.01
CA ILE A 725 -13.57 -45.22 14.76
C ILE A 725 -15.02 -45.48 15.17
N SER A 726 -15.68 -46.46 14.56
CA SER A 726 -17.09 -46.71 14.85
C SER A 726 -17.51 -48.17 14.88
N ASP A 727 -18.57 -48.48 15.62
CA ASP A 727 -19.18 -49.82 15.64
C ASP A 727 -18.22 -50.94 16.10
N ASN A 728 -17.20 -50.64 16.92
CA ASN A 728 -16.28 -51.63 17.48
C ASN A 728 -16.70 -51.94 18.93
N MET A 729 -17.65 -52.87 19.10
CA MET A 729 -18.36 -53.09 20.38
C MET A 729 -17.49 -53.58 21.54
N ALA A 730 -16.30 -54.14 21.28
CA ALA A 730 -15.38 -54.57 22.32
C ALA A 730 -14.35 -53.50 22.72
N LEU A 731 -14.28 -52.38 21.98
CA LEU A 731 -13.26 -51.36 22.14
C LEU A 731 -13.56 -50.52 23.39
N THR A 732 -12.72 -50.67 24.42
CA THR A 732 -12.97 -50.05 25.74
C THR A 732 -12.14 -48.80 26.01
N ASN A 733 -11.07 -48.56 25.24
CA ASN A 733 -10.24 -47.37 25.34
C ASN A 733 -9.64 -46.99 23.99
N VAL A 734 -9.25 -45.73 23.87
CA VAL A 734 -8.57 -45.15 22.69
C VAL A 734 -7.26 -44.46 23.07
N ASP A 735 -6.67 -44.84 24.21
CA ASP A 735 -5.49 -44.19 24.80
C ASP A 735 -4.24 -44.28 23.91
N ALA A 736 -4.24 -45.19 22.93
CA ALA A 736 -3.23 -45.27 21.90
C ALA A 736 -3.12 -43.99 21.05
N LEU A 737 -4.17 -43.14 21.01
CA LEU A 737 -4.15 -41.86 20.32
C LEU A 737 -3.51 -40.71 21.14
N SER A 738 -2.94 -41.01 22.31
CA SER A 738 -2.42 -39.99 23.24
C SER A 738 -1.22 -39.17 22.72
N GLN A 739 -0.52 -39.62 21.68
CA GLN A 739 0.57 -38.87 21.03
C GLN A 739 0.11 -38.00 19.86
N LEU A 740 -1.19 -38.00 19.53
CA LEU A 740 -1.72 -37.30 18.38
C LEU A 740 -1.68 -35.77 18.61
N VAL A 741 -0.91 -35.08 17.76
CA VAL A 741 -0.66 -33.64 17.79
C VAL A 741 -1.69 -32.86 16.99
N SER A 742 -2.13 -33.37 15.82
CA SER A 742 -3.14 -32.70 14.98
C SER A 742 -3.93 -33.68 14.09
N VAL A 743 -5.17 -33.29 13.77
CA VAL A 743 -6.02 -33.99 12.80
C VAL A 743 -6.61 -32.98 11.80
N THR A 744 -6.24 -33.04 10.53
CA THR A 744 -6.61 -31.99 9.55
C THR A 744 -8.12 -31.79 9.39
N TYR A 745 -8.89 -32.88 9.33
CA TYR A 745 -10.31 -32.85 8.99
C TYR A 745 -11.21 -33.21 10.17
N SER A 746 -11.27 -34.50 10.54
CA SER A 746 -12.20 -34.93 11.58
C SER A 746 -11.66 -36.06 12.44
N LEU A 747 -11.92 -35.97 13.74
CA LEU A 747 -11.74 -37.03 14.73
C LEU A 747 -13.13 -37.47 15.21
N VAL A 748 -13.58 -38.63 14.73
CA VAL A 748 -14.93 -39.15 14.97
C VAL A 748 -14.83 -40.53 15.61
N ILE A 749 -15.32 -40.67 16.84
CA ILE A 749 -15.35 -41.91 17.62
C ILE A 749 -16.77 -42.10 18.14
N TYR A 750 -17.49 -43.14 17.73
CA TYR A 750 -18.87 -43.35 18.17
C TYR A 750 -19.32 -44.81 18.09
N ASN A 751 -20.31 -45.19 18.90
CA ASN A 751 -20.84 -46.56 18.94
C ASN A 751 -19.75 -47.61 19.23
N ASN A 752 -18.90 -47.32 20.22
CA ASN A 752 -17.89 -48.21 20.79
C ASN A 752 -18.11 -48.27 22.31
N ASP A 753 -17.59 -49.26 23.05
CA ASP A 753 -17.75 -49.38 24.52
C ASP A 753 -16.71 -48.56 25.29
N VAL A 754 -16.31 -47.40 24.76
CA VAL A 754 -15.26 -46.54 25.30
C VAL A 754 -15.84 -45.64 26.38
N ASP A 755 -15.39 -45.73 27.63
CA ASP A 755 -15.78 -44.74 28.64
C ASP A 755 -15.03 -43.42 28.38
N VAL A 756 -15.74 -42.46 27.79
CA VAL A 756 -15.21 -41.12 27.47
C VAL A 756 -14.65 -40.37 28.67
N ASN A 757 -15.08 -40.70 29.90
CA ASN A 757 -14.56 -40.08 31.12
C ASN A 757 -13.24 -40.69 31.60
N SER A 758 -12.83 -41.82 31.01
CA SER A 758 -11.63 -42.56 31.38
C SER A 758 -10.47 -42.40 30.40
N ILE A 759 -10.67 -41.65 29.30
CA ILE A 759 -9.63 -41.39 28.28
C ILE A 759 -8.46 -40.64 28.91
N ALA A 760 -7.23 -41.13 28.69
CA ALA A 760 -6.02 -40.66 29.36
C ALA A 760 -5.46 -39.33 28.82
N PHE A 761 -6.03 -38.78 27.75
CA PHE A 761 -5.58 -37.54 27.09
C PHE A 761 -6.76 -36.62 26.73
N ASP A 762 -6.49 -35.32 26.60
CA ASP A 762 -7.53 -34.34 26.22
C ASP A 762 -7.73 -34.31 24.70
N TYR A 763 -8.64 -35.13 24.20
CA TYR A 763 -8.98 -35.19 22.78
C TYR A 763 -9.58 -33.88 22.23
N ASN A 764 -10.06 -32.96 23.09
CA ASN A 764 -10.54 -31.64 22.63
C ASN A 764 -9.39 -30.65 22.38
N SER A 765 -8.18 -30.95 22.88
CA SER A 765 -7.00 -30.11 22.70
C SER A 765 -6.29 -30.34 21.35
N ILE A 766 -6.66 -31.39 20.62
CA ILE A 766 -6.10 -31.74 19.31
C ILE A 766 -6.71 -30.82 18.25
N PRO A 767 -5.93 -30.01 17.53
CA PRO A 767 -6.42 -29.13 16.46
C PRO A 767 -7.07 -29.95 15.34
N THR A 768 -8.36 -29.70 15.08
CA THR A 768 -9.13 -30.32 14.00
C THR A 768 -10.37 -29.52 13.62
N ALA A 769 -10.90 -29.71 12.40
CA ALA A 769 -12.10 -29.02 11.94
C ALA A 769 -13.38 -29.56 12.59
N TYR A 770 -13.39 -30.84 13.01
CA TYR A 770 -14.54 -31.46 13.66
C TYR A 770 -14.14 -32.60 14.61
N THR A 771 -14.54 -32.50 15.88
CA THR A 771 -14.38 -33.56 16.89
C THR A 771 -15.74 -34.08 17.34
N TYR A 772 -15.94 -35.39 17.29
CA TYR A 772 -17.09 -36.06 17.89
C TYR A 772 -16.63 -37.35 18.56
N VAL A 773 -16.66 -37.40 19.89
CA VAL A 773 -16.33 -38.59 20.67
C VAL A 773 -17.53 -38.94 21.53
N ALA A 774 -18.11 -40.11 21.29
CA ALA A 774 -19.25 -40.66 21.99
C ALA A 774 -18.93 -42.11 22.40
N GLY A 775 -19.11 -42.38 23.69
CA GLY A 775 -18.97 -43.68 24.33
C GLY A 775 -20.30 -44.18 24.84
#